data_AF-A0A1Q9MST0-F1
#
_entry.id   AF-A0A1Q9MST0-F1
#
_cell.length_a   1.000
_cell.length_b   1.000
_cell.length_c   1.000
_cell.angle_alpha   90.00
_cell.angle_beta   90.00
_cell.angle_gamma   90.00
#
_symmetry.space_group_name_H-M   'P 1'
#
loop_
_entity.id
_entity.type
_entity.pdbx_description
1 polymer ?
#
loop_
_entity_poly.entity_id
_entity_poly.type
_entity_poly.pdbx_seq_one_letter_code
_entity_poly.pdbx_strand_id
1 'polypeptide(L)'
;MHKTLMSAPFMARIEEEFPIIQLNQVANAERKGGTSRPDFEPLMYLHKWWARRLGSVFRAILLYSLVDATTKVQDTNGRWRLVNRAEMDNPWALFARDVDCRGKIILDPFMGSGISAIKSLALNCRIVTQDLNPVAWFLVKVALEPLNGQTLQAAFDELERNVAVRVQQYFKTICPTCLQKFSKSRKNSSNVEQKLCARLEKGDDLSAIFHEYPVFADVMYFFWVKQLECARCHVTIPLFKGHMFAHKRKGRVTEGYYVLCPQCGEVFVVQDYAIQTTCPACHQSFSPQVGSVTRNGAKYTCPNPACKISGSIVDHVRKHGKPKEHLYAVQSYCPQCGAKQFTRATHFDQMIAARAEKILKQELPQILGNFIPDTKIPPGYNTKQATNYGYRDWRDMFSPRQQLVLGEMLHGILELKCSDPTREFLLLTFSKSLEYANMLCEYHRVNNYVYNLFKTHAFHPPLTPCESNPWGAKYGFGTFRNLFAANLKFKEFNTRPYVKYVTDTGHMAKYFLSHPVEGYLGNIFEDAKANVFLLNGDSTHIPIPDGSVDAVVTDPPYFNNVMYSELADFYYAWLRLGLRARYPNFRESDGPNIAEVIVNKDQGKGEQDYLRGLTNVFAEARRTLKPDGIFVFTFHHQDDSAWGAMLQSVLNASLYITAAYPVLAEMSTAVPILGKANPQCDVVLVCRPRPPSPDNIPWETIEHRVIITLQESVQIFSKGGYVLSPEDLLVVATGKGLELYSKHFPHVFRDGGEVTIPQFLSAIRQIVKDKLPKLRKPVKD
;
A
#
# COMPACT_ATOMS: atom_id res chain seq x y z
N MET A 1 36.56 49.96 -11.79
CA MET A 1 35.60 49.34 -12.72
C MET A 1 35.09 48.04 -12.12
N HIS A 2 33.77 48.01 -11.90
CA HIS A 2 32.89 46.91 -11.46
C HIS A 2 33.50 45.71 -10.71
N LYS A 3 33.53 45.80 -9.37
CA LYS A 3 33.24 44.62 -8.53
C LYS A 3 31.77 44.27 -8.75
N THR A 4 31.52 43.19 -9.49
CA THR A 4 30.21 42.56 -9.55
C THR A 4 29.84 42.15 -8.12
N LEU A 5 28.97 42.94 -7.49
CA LEU A 5 28.22 42.48 -6.33
C LEU A 5 27.48 41.23 -6.79
N MET A 6 27.98 40.05 -6.43
CA MET A 6 27.18 38.83 -6.49
C MET A 6 25.97 39.12 -5.59
N SER A 7 24.82 39.37 -6.22
CA SER A 7 23.54 39.43 -5.52
C SER A 7 23.44 38.18 -4.66
N ALA A 8 23.13 38.35 -3.37
CA ALA A 8 22.88 37.21 -2.49
C ALA A 8 21.89 36.25 -3.20
N PRO A 9 22.18 34.94 -3.23
CA PRO A 9 21.31 33.99 -3.90
C PRO A 9 19.90 34.10 -3.32
N PHE A 10 18.89 34.05 -4.19
CA PHE A 10 17.49 34.02 -3.78
C PHE A 10 17.28 32.86 -2.81
N MET A 11 16.96 33.17 -1.55
CA MET A 11 16.59 32.17 -0.55
C MET A 11 15.13 31.81 -0.75
N ALA A 12 14.85 30.52 -0.95
CA ALA A 12 13.49 30.04 -1.03
C ALA A 12 12.85 30.10 0.37
N ARG A 13 11.55 30.36 0.46
CA ARG A 13 10.88 30.54 1.77
C ARG A 13 11.01 29.29 2.65
N ILE A 14 11.04 28.11 2.04
CA ILE A 14 11.27 26.82 2.72
C ILE A 14 12.64 26.73 3.43
N GLU A 15 13.61 27.60 3.15
CA GLU A 15 14.90 27.61 3.87
C GLU A 15 14.83 28.42 5.17
N GLU A 16 13.83 29.27 5.31
CA GLU A 16 13.67 30.19 6.44
C GLU A 16 12.59 29.68 7.41
N GLU A 17 11.46 29.21 6.89
CA GLU A 17 10.35 28.75 7.69
C GLU A 17 9.48 27.68 7.00
N PHE A 18 8.67 27.00 7.81
CA PHE A 18 7.70 26.03 7.33
C PHE A 18 6.45 26.04 8.25
N PRO A 19 5.22 25.85 7.74
CA PRO A 19 3.99 26.09 8.48
C PRO A 19 3.61 24.89 9.37
N ILE A 20 4.50 24.46 10.27
CA ILE A 20 4.39 23.20 11.03
C ILE A 20 3.07 23.12 11.81
N ILE A 21 2.66 24.19 12.48
CA ILE A 21 1.44 24.19 13.32
C ILE A 21 0.21 23.92 12.47
N GLN A 22 0.02 24.71 11.41
CA GLN A 22 -1.16 24.63 10.55
C GLN A 22 -1.14 23.37 9.69
N LEU A 23 0.03 22.98 9.18
CA LEU A 23 0.20 21.76 8.40
C LEU A 23 -0.14 20.51 9.22
N ASN A 24 0.32 20.43 10.46
CA ASN A 24 0.07 19.27 11.33
C ASN A 24 -1.43 19.09 11.64
N GLN A 25 -2.24 20.15 11.65
CA GLN A 25 -3.69 20.03 11.80
C GLN A 25 -4.32 19.29 10.61
N VAL A 26 -3.93 19.67 9.38
CA VAL A 26 -4.41 19.02 8.15
C VAL A 26 -3.83 17.60 8.01
N ALA A 27 -2.53 17.45 8.20
CA ALA A 27 -1.80 16.20 8.07
C ALA A 27 -2.33 15.12 9.04
N ASN A 28 -2.71 15.49 10.27
CA ASN A 28 -3.30 14.54 11.21
C ASN A 28 -4.69 14.07 10.78
N ALA A 29 -5.50 14.95 10.19
CA ALA A 29 -6.80 14.56 9.64
C ALA A 29 -6.64 13.62 8.44
N GLU A 30 -5.66 13.90 7.57
CA GLU A 30 -5.28 13.05 6.44
C GLU A 30 -4.82 11.66 6.93
N ARG A 31 -3.88 11.65 7.87
CA ARG A 31 -3.30 10.45 8.48
C ARG A 31 -4.37 9.53 9.10
N LYS A 32 -5.29 10.08 9.89
CA LYS A 32 -6.37 9.33 10.56
C LYS A 32 -7.35 8.70 9.57
N GLY A 33 -7.39 9.16 8.31
CA GLY A 33 -8.22 8.59 7.27
C GLY A 33 -7.80 7.18 6.85
N GLY A 34 -6.50 6.89 6.94
CA GLY A 34 -5.92 5.57 6.64
C GLY A 34 -6.24 5.04 5.23
N THR A 35 -6.14 3.72 5.05
CA THR A 35 -6.56 3.03 3.82
C THR A 35 -8.07 3.10 3.57
N SER A 36 -8.86 3.52 4.56
CA SER A 36 -10.32 3.48 4.57
C SER A 36 -11.03 4.78 4.17
N ARG A 37 -10.29 5.88 4.01
CA ARG A 37 -10.82 7.19 3.60
C ARG A 37 -9.92 7.83 2.53
N PRO A 38 -10.05 7.43 1.25
CA PRO A 38 -9.28 7.95 0.12
C PRO A 38 -9.57 9.43 -0.20
N ASP A 39 -10.29 10.13 0.67
CA ASP A 39 -10.91 11.43 0.41
C ASP A 39 -9.91 12.60 0.47
N PHE A 40 -8.64 12.38 0.79
CA PHE A 40 -7.61 13.42 0.68
C PHE A 40 -6.88 13.36 -0.66
N GLU A 41 -6.45 12.16 -1.06
CA GLU A 41 -5.65 11.94 -2.27
C GLU A 41 -6.17 10.72 -3.06
N PRO A 42 -7.34 10.80 -3.72
CA PRO A 42 -8.02 9.64 -4.30
C PRO A 42 -7.15 8.84 -5.29
N LEU A 43 -6.35 9.53 -6.11
CA LEU A 43 -5.51 8.89 -7.14
C LEU A 43 -4.47 7.92 -6.57
N MET A 44 -3.93 8.19 -5.37
CA MET A 44 -2.98 7.28 -4.72
C MET A 44 -3.62 5.96 -4.26
N TYR A 45 -4.95 5.86 -4.30
CA TYR A 45 -5.71 4.69 -3.85
C TYR A 45 -6.21 3.82 -5.00
N LEU A 46 -5.98 4.22 -6.26
CA LEU A 46 -6.25 3.39 -7.44
C LEU A 46 -5.58 2.01 -7.35
N HIS A 47 -4.36 1.99 -6.82
CA HIS A 47 -3.58 0.77 -6.58
C HIS A 47 -2.80 0.84 -5.25
N LYS A 48 -2.34 -0.31 -4.74
CA LYS A 48 -1.46 -0.33 -3.56
C LYS A 48 -0.04 0.10 -3.93
N TRP A 49 0.53 0.97 -3.08
CA TRP A 49 1.96 1.22 -2.94
C TRP A 49 2.24 1.43 -1.45
N TRP A 50 3.37 0.94 -0.93
CA TRP A 50 3.61 0.87 0.53
C TRP A 50 4.13 2.17 1.14
N ALA A 51 4.78 3.03 0.36
CA ALA A 51 5.23 4.37 0.77
C ALA A 51 4.25 5.44 0.25
N ARG A 52 3.23 5.77 1.06
CA ARG A 52 2.32 6.87 0.76
C ARG A 52 2.59 8.02 1.70
N ARG A 53 3.09 9.13 1.16
CA ARG A 53 3.24 10.40 1.88
C ARG A 53 1.96 11.19 1.84
N LEU A 54 1.84 12.12 2.79
CA LEU A 54 0.68 12.99 2.90
C LEU A 54 0.74 14.07 1.82
N GLY A 55 -0.32 14.17 1.02
CA GLY A 55 -0.41 15.16 -0.05
C GLY A 55 -0.43 16.60 0.47
N SER A 56 -0.94 16.81 1.70
CA SER A 56 -0.85 18.11 2.38
C SER A 56 0.59 18.55 2.59
N VAL A 57 1.49 17.63 3.00
CA VAL A 57 2.92 17.93 3.22
C VAL A 57 3.60 18.27 1.90
N PHE A 58 3.41 17.47 0.86
CA PHE A 58 4.01 17.71 -0.46
C PHE A 58 3.51 19.00 -1.11
N ARG A 59 2.22 19.34 -0.93
CA ARG A 59 1.70 20.64 -1.38
C ARG A 59 2.38 21.80 -0.64
N ALA A 60 2.55 21.70 0.67
CA ALA A 60 3.25 22.73 1.45
C ALA A 60 4.72 22.87 1.02
N ILE A 61 5.42 21.75 0.80
CA ILE A 61 6.79 21.74 0.27
C ILE A 61 6.85 22.52 -1.05
N LEU A 62 5.99 22.20 -2.02
CA LEU A 62 6.00 22.87 -3.32
C LEU A 62 5.69 24.36 -3.22
N LEU A 63 4.69 24.77 -2.41
CA LEU A 63 4.37 26.19 -2.23
C LEU A 63 5.54 26.97 -1.62
N TYR A 64 6.15 26.44 -0.55
CA TYR A 64 7.28 27.11 0.10
C TYR A 64 8.58 27.05 -0.72
N SER A 65 8.67 26.13 -1.68
CA SER A 65 9.83 25.98 -2.57
C SER A 65 9.74 26.84 -3.83
N LEU A 66 8.54 27.06 -4.38
CA LEU A 66 8.36 27.56 -5.75
C LEU A 66 7.71 28.93 -5.86
N VAL A 67 6.97 29.38 -4.83
CA VAL A 67 6.24 30.66 -4.89
C VAL A 67 7.24 31.81 -4.95
N ASP A 68 7.12 32.61 -6.00
CA ASP A 68 7.95 33.77 -6.28
C ASP A 68 7.15 34.89 -6.96
N ALA A 69 7.81 35.98 -7.35
CA ALA A 69 7.18 37.14 -7.97
C ALA A 69 6.53 36.86 -9.35
N THR A 70 6.79 35.70 -9.96
CA THR A 70 6.19 35.28 -11.23
C THR A 70 4.94 34.42 -11.04
N THR A 71 4.73 33.92 -9.81
CA THR A 71 3.62 33.05 -9.45
C THR A 71 2.30 33.82 -9.50
N LYS A 72 1.25 33.14 -9.99
CA LYS A 72 -0.10 33.72 -10.01
C LYS A 72 -1.02 32.99 -9.04
N VAL A 73 -1.99 33.72 -8.52
CA VAL A 73 -3.08 33.20 -7.68
C VAL A 73 -4.40 33.73 -8.21
N GLN A 74 -5.44 32.91 -8.14
CA GLN A 74 -6.80 33.32 -8.48
C GLN A 74 -7.47 34.03 -7.29
N ASP A 75 -8.02 35.21 -7.52
CA ASP A 75 -8.80 35.93 -6.52
C ASP A 75 -10.21 35.34 -6.33
N THR A 76 -10.97 35.91 -5.38
CA THR A 76 -12.34 35.44 -5.07
C THR A 76 -13.34 35.62 -6.21
N ASN A 77 -13.02 36.45 -7.21
CA ASN A 77 -13.84 36.67 -8.40
C ASN A 77 -13.40 35.79 -9.58
N GLY A 78 -12.43 34.89 -9.39
CA GLY A 78 -11.92 34.03 -10.43
C GLY A 78 -10.86 34.68 -11.33
N ARG A 79 -10.36 35.88 -11.01
CA ARG A 79 -9.34 36.56 -11.81
C ARG A 79 -7.94 36.19 -11.35
N TRP A 80 -7.09 35.81 -12.29
CA TRP A 80 -5.67 35.57 -12.04
C TRP A 80 -4.91 36.89 -11.86
N ARG A 81 -4.10 36.96 -10.79
CA ARG A 81 -3.16 38.05 -10.52
C ARG A 81 -1.83 37.49 -10.03
N LEU A 82 -0.78 38.29 -10.08
CA LEU A 82 0.47 37.94 -9.40
C LEU A 82 0.25 37.85 -7.89
N VAL A 83 1.00 36.96 -7.24
CA VAL A 83 1.09 36.94 -5.78
C VAL A 83 1.71 38.25 -5.28
N ASN A 84 1.24 38.72 -4.13
CA ASN A 84 1.81 39.90 -3.49
C ASN A 84 2.94 39.51 -2.52
N ARG A 85 3.63 40.51 -1.97
CA ARG A 85 4.73 40.28 -1.03
C ARG A 85 4.31 39.50 0.23
N ALA A 86 3.15 39.80 0.80
CA ALA A 86 2.67 39.08 1.98
C ALA A 86 2.36 37.60 1.70
N GLU A 87 1.92 37.26 0.49
CA GLU A 87 1.70 35.88 0.06
C GLU A 87 3.02 35.13 -0.22
N MET A 88 4.05 35.83 -0.71
CA MET A 88 5.39 35.27 -0.85
C MET A 88 6.07 35.07 0.52
N ASP A 89 5.89 36.03 1.43
CA ASP A 89 6.41 35.96 2.80
C ASP A 89 5.65 34.91 3.64
N ASN A 90 4.41 34.56 3.27
CA ASN A 90 3.61 33.52 3.93
C ASN A 90 2.83 32.65 2.92
N PRO A 91 3.50 31.69 2.25
CA PRO A 91 2.87 30.83 1.25
C PRO A 91 1.73 29.94 1.80
N TRP A 92 1.60 29.78 3.12
CA TRP A 92 0.45 29.08 3.72
C TRP A 92 -0.89 29.74 3.36
N ALA A 93 -0.93 31.06 3.15
CA ALA A 93 -2.13 31.77 2.70
C ALA A 93 -2.64 31.28 1.32
N LEU A 94 -1.76 30.64 0.53
CA LEU A 94 -2.04 30.08 -0.78
C LEU A 94 -2.41 28.58 -0.72
N PHE A 95 -2.33 27.94 0.44
CA PHE A 95 -2.53 26.49 0.57
C PHE A 95 -3.89 26.03 0.03
N ALA A 96 -4.96 26.75 0.37
CA ALA A 96 -6.32 26.49 -0.11
C ALA A 96 -6.75 27.49 -1.20
N ARG A 97 -5.88 27.71 -2.20
CA ARG A 97 -6.13 28.58 -3.36
C ARG A 97 -5.68 27.93 -4.67
N ASP A 98 -6.24 28.44 -5.77
CA ASP A 98 -5.72 28.22 -7.11
C ASP A 98 -4.43 29.00 -7.32
N VAL A 99 -3.33 28.26 -7.45
CA VAL A 99 -1.97 28.79 -7.60
C VAL A 99 -1.40 28.23 -8.89
N ASP A 100 -0.82 29.11 -9.71
CA ASP A 100 -0.21 28.79 -10.99
C ASP A 100 1.29 29.09 -10.92
N CYS A 101 2.06 28.01 -10.85
CA CYS A 101 3.53 27.99 -10.88
C CYS A 101 4.05 27.59 -12.28
N ARG A 102 3.30 27.92 -13.35
CA ARG A 102 3.70 27.61 -14.73
C ARG A 102 5.12 28.08 -15.02
N GLY A 103 5.85 27.22 -15.72
CA GLY A 103 7.26 27.43 -16.07
C GLY A 103 8.23 26.79 -15.09
N LYS A 104 7.76 26.39 -13.90
CA LYS A 104 8.55 25.58 -12.96
C LYS A 104 8.57 24.12 -13.38
N ILE A 105 9.75 23.51 -13.31
CA ILE A 105 10.01 22.09 -13.60
C ILE A 105 10.46 21.39 -12.33
N ILE A 106 9.77 20.33 -11.94
CA ILE A 106 10.06 19.54 -10.74
C ILE A 106 10.69 18.21 -11.13
N LEU A 107 11.60 17.70 -10.32
CA LEU A 107 12.14 16.35 -10.44
C LEU A 107 11.78 15.51 -9.21
N ASP A 108 11.33 14.28 -9.45
CA ASP A 108 11.27 13.23 -8.42
C ASP A 108 11.96 11.94 -8.91
N PRO A 109 13.18 11.64 -8.42
CA PRO A 109 13.92 10.42 -8.76
C PRO A 109 13.50 9.17 -7.98
N PHE A 110 12.56 9.27 -7.04
CA PHE A 110 12.01 8.15 -6.26
C PHE A 110 10.48 8.23 -6.24
N MET A 111 9.88 8.25 -7.42
CA MET A 111 8.45 8.56 -7.63
C MET A 111 7.49 7.80 -6.72
N GLY A 112 7.70 6.49 -6.53
CA GLY A 112 6.86 5.61 -5.75
C GLY A 112 5.36 5.70 -6.12
N SER A 113 4.58 6.34 -5.25
CA SER A 113 3.13 6.49 -5.44
C SER A 113 2.71 7.66 -6.33
N GLY A 114 3.65 8.53 -6.74
CA GLY A 114 3.40 9.66 -7.64
C GLY A 114 2.83 10.91 -6.98
N ILE A 115 2.96 11.07 -5.66
CA ILE A 115 2.39 12.22 -4.94
C ILE A 115 2.99 13.55 -5.40
N SER A 116 4.30 13.60 -5.64
CA SER A 116 5.03 14.74 -6.21
C SER A 116 4.43 15.15 -7.56
N ALA A 117 4.14 14.20 -8.44
CA ALA A 117 3.52 14.44 -9.74
C ALA A 117 2.10 14.99 -9.63
N ILE A 118 1.26 14.36 -8.78
CA ILE A 118 -0.11 14.82 -8.51
C ILE A 118 -0.10 16.28 -8.00
N LYS A 119 0.79 16.60 -7.06
CA LYS A 119 0.86 17.95 -6.47
C LYS A 119 1.49 18.99 -7.38
N SER A 120 2.44 18.60 -8.23
CA SER A 120 3.05 19.48 -9.22
C SER A 120 2.03 19.89 -10.28
N LEU A 121 1.24 18.94 -10.81
CA LEU A 121 0.18 19.24 -11.78
C LEU A 121 -0.92 20.12 -11.20
N ALA A 122 -1.28 19.90 -9.92
CA ALA A 122 -2.24 20.76 -9.21
C ALA A 122 -1.78 22.22 -9.03
N LEU A 123 -0.49 22.51 -9.25
CA LEU A 123 0.11 23.85 -9.26
C LEU A 123 0.49 24.31 -10.69
N ASN A 124 0.05 23.59 -11.73
CA ASN A 124 0.36 23.86 -13.13
C ASN A 124 1.87 23.84 -13.44
N CYS A 125 2.66 23.09 -12.65
CA CYS A 125 4.06 22.81 -12.93
C CYS A 125 4.20 21.71 -14.00
N ARG A 126 5.38 21.62 -14.62
CA ARG A 126 5.80 20.44 -15.37
C ARG A 126 6.66 19.56 -14.45
N ILE A 127 6.65 18.25 -14.66
CA ILE A 127 7.41 17.32 -13.82
C ILE A 127 8.14 16.26 -14.63
N VAL A 128 9.39 15.98 -14.23
CA VAL A 128 10.12 14.76 -14.58
C VAL A 128 10.05 13.84 -13.38
N THR A 129 9.70 12.58 -13.59
CA THR A 129 9.67 11.62 -12.50
C THR A 129 10.10 10.25 -12.97
N GLN A 130 10.90 9.58 -12.14
CA GLN A 130 11.51 8.30 -12.46
C GLN A 130 11.40 7.35 -11.28
N ASP A 131 11.14 6.09 -11.58
CA ASP A 131 11.20 5.00 -10.61
C ASP A 131 11.83 3.78 -11.24
N LEU A 132 12.59 3.04 -10.44
CA LEU A 132 13.16 1.78 -10.84
C LEU A 132 12.05 0.74 -11.08
N ASN A 133 11.01 0.73 -10.26
CA ASN A 133 9.99 -0.31 -10.26
C ASN A 133 8.91 -0.10 -11.33
N PRO A 134 8.69 -1.06 -12.25
CA PRO A 134 7.70 -0.94 -13.32
C PRO A 134 6.26 -0.85 -12.82
N VAL A 135 5.95 -1.41 -11.64
CA VAL A 135 4.61 -1.31 -11.04
C VAL A 135 4.34 0.10 -10.52
N ALA A 136 5.33 0.76 -9.90
CA ALA A 136 5.27 2.17 -9.52
C ALA A 136 5.08 3.07 -10.74
N TRP A 137 5.85 2.82 -11.80
CA TRP A 137 5.67 3.54 -13.06
C TRP A 137 4.26 3.37 -13.64
N PHE A 138 3.76 2.13 -13.71
CA PHE A 138 2.46 1.85 -14.32
C PHE A 138 1.30 2.45 -13.53
N LEU A 139 1.35 2.40 -12.19
CA LEU A 139 0.28 2.99 -11.37
C LEU A 139 0.21 4.52 -11.53
N VAL A 140 1.36 5.21 -11.60
CA VAL A 140 1.39 6.67 -11.77
C VAL A 140 0.96 7.06 -13.18
N LYS A 141 1.38 6.29 -14.19
CA LYS A 141 0.91 6.45 -15.57
C LYS A 141 -0.62 6.50 -15.64
N VAL A 142 -1.28 5.44 -15.18
CA VAL A 142 -2.75 5.32 -15.22
C VAL A 142 -3.44 6.36 -14.31
N ALA A 143 -2.81 6.71 -13.18
CA ALA A 143 -3.33 7.74 -12.28
C ALA A 143 -3.40 9.12 -12.94
N LEU A 144 -2.37 9.50 -13.70
CA LEU A 144 -2.24 10.83 -14.29
C LEU A 144 -2.88 10.94 -15.67
N GLU A 145 -2.85 9.89 -16.50
CA GLU A 145 -3.38 9.97 -17.86
C GLU A 145 -4.88 10.33 -17.87
N PRO A 146 -5.29 11.29 -18.73
CA PRO A 146 -6.69 11.69 -18.83
C PRO A 146 -7.54 10.54 -19.38
N LEU A 147 -8.68 10.29 -18.74
CA LEU A 147 -9.59 9.22 -19.11
C LEU A 147 -11.04 9.69 -19.02
N ASN A 148 -11.83 9.36 -20.04
CA ASN A 148 -13.26 9.65 -20.04
C ASN A 148 -14.03 8.58 -19.26
N GLY A 149 -14.71 9.00 -18.18
CA GLY A 149 -15.46 8.09 -17.32
C GLY A 149 -16.60 7.34 -18.00
N GLN A 150 -17.25 7.92 -19.01
CA GLN A 150 -18.31 7.24 -19.76
C GLN A 150 -17.73 6.12 -20.64
N THR A 151 -16.58 6.37 -21.27
CA THR A 151 -15.87 5.36 -22.07
C THR A 151 -15.39 4.20 -21.19
N LEU A 152 -14.86 4.51 -20.00
CA LEU A 152 -14.48 3.50 -19.01
C LEU A 152 -15.68 2.64 -18.58
N GLN A 153 -16.82 3.27 -18.27
CA GLN A 153 -18.03 2.56 -17.88
C GLN A 153 -18.55 1.66 -19.00
N ALA A 154 -18.60 2.15 -20.25
CA ALA A 154 -19.04 1.36 -21.39
C ALA A 154 -18.15 0.13 -21.62
N ALA A 155 -16.83 0.29 -21.52
CA ALA A 155 -15.86 -0.80 -21.64
C ALA A 155 -16.04 -1.83 -20.51
N PHE A 156 -16.27 -1.38 -19.27
CA PHE A 156 -16.58 -2.27 -18.16
C PHE A 156 -17.89 -3.02 -18.36
N ASP A 157 -18.94 -2.36 -18.84
CA ASP A 157 -20.24 -3.00 -19.09
C ASP A 157 -20.13 -4.08 -20.17
N GLU A 158 -19.30 -3.85 -21.20
CA GLU A 158 -18.98 -4.86 -22.22
C GLU A 158 -18.21 -6.05 -21.63
N LEU A 159 -17.18 -5.77 -20.83
CA LEU A 159 -16.43 -6.81 -20.12
C LEU A 159 -17.36 -7.62 -19.19
N GLU A 160 -18.27 -6.96 -18.48
CA GLU A 160 -19.25 -7.61 -17.59
C GLU A 160 -20.17 -8.56 -18.38
N ARG A 161 -20.69 -8.14 -19.53
CA ARG A 161 -21.49 -9.02 -20.40
C ARG A 161 -20.72 -10.25 -20.88
N ASN A 162 -19.45 -10.07 -21.22
CA ASN A 162 -18.64 -11.12 -21.87
C ASN A 162 -17.95 -12.07 -20.87
N VAL A 163 -17.63 -11.61 -19.66
CA VAL A 163 -16.79 -12.35 -18.71
C VAL A 163 -17.53 -12.72 -17.44
N ALA A 164 -18.35 -11.82 -16.87
CA ALA A 164 -18.92 -12.02 -15.53
C ALA A 164 -19.70 -13.32 -15.42
N VAL A 165 -20.57 -13.60 -16.39
CA VAL A 165 -21.41 -14.80 -16.42
C VAL A 165 -20.54 -16.07 -16.42
N ARG A 166 -19.47 -16.08 -17.22
CA ARG A 166 -18.54 -17.22 -17.35
C ARG A 166 -17.71 -17.47 -16.10
N VAL A 167 -17.40 -16.44 -15.31
CA VAL A 167 -16.58 -16.62 -14.10
C VAL A 167 -17.41 -16.77 -12.82
N GLN A 168 -18.55 -16.10 -12.72
CA GLN A 168 -19.42 -16.15 -11.54
C GLN A 168 -20.06 -17.52 -11.31
N GLN A 169 -20.18 -18.35 -12.35
CA GLN A 169 -20.71 -19.71 -12.23
C GLN A 169 -19.91 -20.59 -11.27
N TYR A 170 -18.61 -20.33 -11.09
CA TYR A 170 -17.76 -21.07 -10.14
C TYR A 170 -17.90 -20.61 -8.68
N PHE A 171 -18.64 -19.51 -8.46
CA PHE A 171 -18.90 -18.90 -7.16
C PHE A 171 -20.40 -18.95 -6.83
N LYS A 172 -21.02 -20.11 -7.06
CA LYS A 172 -22.40 -20.42 -6.68
C LYS A 172 -22.42 -21.52 -5.62
N THR A 173 -23.43 -21.47 -4.75
CA THR A 173 -23.72 -22.51 -3.76
C THR A 173 -25.23 -22.76 -3.68
N ILE A 174 -25.65 -23.86 -3.07
CA ILE A 174 -27.08 -24.14 -2.85
C ILE A 174 -27.56 -23.36 -1.63
N CYS A 175 -28.62 -22.59 -1.79
CA CYS A 175 -29.31 -21.89 -0.71
C CYS A 175 -30.21 -22.88 0.06
N PRO A 176 -29.94 -23.18 1.35
CA PRO A 176 -30.74 -24.13 2.12
C PRO A 176 -32.21 -23.73 2.20
N THR A 177 -32.49 -22.43 2.39
CA THR A 177 -33.86 -21.90 2.46
C THR A 177 -34.63 -22.10 1.16
N CYS A 178 -34.02 -21.80 0.02
CA CYS A 178 -34.69 -21.98 -1.27
C CYS A 178 -34.81 -23.46 -1.64
N LEU A 179 -33.80 -24.27 -1.35
CA LEU A 179 -33.85 -25.72 -1.52
C LEU A 179 -35.02 -26.32 -0.74
N GLN A 180 -35.17 -25.95 0.54
CA GLN A 180 -36.26 -26.44 1.37
C GLN A 180 -37.63 -26.03 0.82
N LYS A 181 -37.79 -24.78 0.36
CA LYS A 181 -39.04 -24.29 -0.26
C LYS A 181 -39.34 -25.04 -1.56
N PHE A 182 -38.34 -25.24 -2.40
CA PHE A 182 -38.47 -25.94 -3.68
C PHE A 182 -38.82 -27.41 -3.51
N SER A 183 -38.18 -28.11 -2.56
CA SER A 183 -38.47 -29.52 -2.26
C SER A 183 -39.88 -29.74 -1.70
N LYS A 184 -40.46 -28.76 -1.01
CA LYS A 184 -41.85 -28.85 -0.49
C LYS A 184 -42.90 -28.64 -1.58
N SER A 185 -42.63 -27.87 -2.63
CA SER A 185 -43.64 -27.50 -3.63
C SER A 185 -43.87 -28.58 -4.69
N ARG A 186 -42.87 -29.42 -5.01
CA ARG A 186 -43.01 -30.56 -5.91
C ARG A 186 -43.16 -31.83 -5.07
N LYS A 187 -44.36 -32.44 -5.04
CA LYS A 187 -44.72 -33.70 -4.34
C LYS A 187 -43.94 -34.96 -4.83
N ASN A 188 -42.66 -34.83 -5.18
CA ASN A 188 -41.77 -35.91 -5.56
C ASN A 188 -40.33 -35.54 -5.15
N SER A 189 -39.96 -35.96 -3.94
CA SER A 189 -38.77 -35.57 -3.17
C SER A 189 -37.54 -36.41 -3.50
N SER A 190 -37.23 -36.63 -4.78
CA SER A 190 -35.87 -37.05 -5.13
C SER A 190 -34.91 -35.96 -4.65
N ASN A 191 -33.84 -36.30 -3.92
CA ASN A 191 -32.90 -35.35 -3.35
C ASN A 191 -32.34 -34.43 -4.46
N VAL A 192 -32.83 -33.19 -4.52
CA VAL A 192 -32.48 -32.22 -5.57
C VAL A 192 -30.97 -31.97 -5.59
N GLU A 193 -30.32 -31.96 -4.44
CA GLU A 193 -28.86 -31.85 -4.36
C GLU A 193 -28.15 -33.04 -5.02
N GLN A 194 -28.63 -34.27 -4.80
CA GLN A 194 -28.08 -35.46 -5.49
C GLN A 194 -28.27 -35.38 -7.01
N LYS A 195 -29.44 -34.92 -7.48
CA LYS A 195 -29.68 -34.70 -8.92
C LYS A 195 -28.74 -33.66 -9.50
N LEU A 196 -28.54 -32.54 -8.80
CA LEU A 196 -27.61 -31.50 -9.20
C LEU A 196 -26.17 -32.03 -9.25
N CYS A 197 -25.74 -32.79 -8.23
CA CYS A 197 -24.43 -33.43 -8.21
C CYS A 197 -24.26 -34.41 -9.39
N ALA A 198 -25.23 -35.28 -9.64
CA ALA A 198 -25.17 -36.23 -10.77
C ALA A 198 -25.07 -35.52 -12.14
N ARG A 199 -25.69 -34.35 -12.30
CA ARG A 199 -25.56 -33.54 -13.52
C ARG A 199 -24.18 -32.90 -13.64
N LEU A 200 -23.61 -32.42 -12.53
CA LEU A 200 -22.23 -31.93 -12.50
C LEU A 200 -21.22 -33.03 -12.87
N GLU A 201 -21.43 -34.27 -12.41
CA GLU A 201 -20.58 -35.42 -12.77
C GLU A 201 -20.62 -35.72 -14.27
N LYS A 202 -21.80 -35.58 -14.89
CA LYS A 202 -21.99 -35.75 -16.34
C LYS A 202 -21.37 -34.63 -17.18
N GLY A 203 -20.97 -33.52 -16.56
CA GLY A 203 -20.37 -32.39 -17.25
C GLY A 203 -21.38 -31.42 -17.87
N ASP A 204 -22.65 -31.49 -17.48
CA ASP A 204 -23.70 -30.57 -17.94
C ASP A 204 -23.27 -29.09 -17.79
N ASP A 205 -23.75 -28.22 -18.68
CA ASP A 205 -23.47 -26.79 -18.61
C ASP A 205 -23.97 -26.17 -17.29
N LEU A 206 -23.09 -25.43 -16.58
CA LEU A 206 -23.41 -24.85 -15.29
C LEU A 206 -24.49 -23.76 -15.41
N SER A 207 -24.45 -22.94 -16.47
CA SER A 207 -25.44 -21.89 -16.69
C SER A 207 -26.84 -22.48 -16.87
N ALA A 208 -26.96 -23.56 -17.64
CA ALA A 208 -28.21 -24.30 -17.82
C ALA A 208 -28.73 -24.88 -16.49
N ILE A 209 -27.85 -25.51 -15.69
CA ILE A 209 -28.22 -26.01 -14.35
C ILE A 209 -28.75 -24.86 -13.47
N PHE A 210 -28.08 -23.70 -13.47
CA PHE A 210 -28.45 -22.59 -12.60
C PHE A 210 -29.75 -21.90 -13.01
N HIS A 211 -30.11 -21.90 -14.29
CA HIS A 211 -31.38 -21.36 -14.76
C HIS A 211 -32.57 -22.29 -14.44
N GLU A 212 -32.37 -23.60 -14.43
CA GLU A 212 -33.45 -24.57 -14.20
C GLU A 212 -33.95 -24.61 -12.74
N TYR A 213 -33.06 -24.34 -11.77
CA TYR A 213 -33.40 -24.40 -10.34
C TYR A 213 -33.23 -23.05 -9.64
N PRO A 214 -34.30 -22.49 -9.04
CA PRO A 214 -34.23 -21.23 -8.28
C PRO A 214 -33.69 -21.43 -6.85
N VAL A 215 -32.64 -22.24 -6.70
CA VAL A 215 -32.09 -22.66 -5.39
C VAL A 215 -30.67 -22.18 -5.14
N PHE A 216 -30.07 -21.40 -6.05
CA PHE A 216 -28.68 -20.98 -5.94
C PHE A 216 -28.50 -19.62 -5.27
N ALA A 217 -27.40 -19.49 -4.53
CA ALA A 217 -26.91 -18.26 -3.93
C ALA A 217 -25.52 -17.89 -4.47
N ASP A 218 -25.22 -16.60 -4.47
CA ASP A 218 -23.91 -16.08 -4.86
C ASP A 218 -22.95 -16.17 -3.68
N VAL A 219 -21.81 -16.82 -3.89
CA VAL A 219 -20.78 -16.91 -2.87
C VAL A 219 -19.99 -15.60 -2.82
N MET A 220 -19.88 -15.08 -1.60
CA MET A 220 -18.98 -13.97 -1.28
C MET A 220 -17.59 -14.50 -0.92
N TYR A 221 -17.55 -15.49 -0.02
CA TYR A 221 -16.30 -16.09 0.46
C TYR A 221 -16.46 -17.59 0.71
N PHE A 222 -15.42 -18.34 0.37
CA PHE A 222 -15.21 -19.72 0.76
C PHE A 222 -14.18 -19.77 1.90
N PHE A 223 -14.43 -20.62 2.90
CA PHE A 223 -13.57 -20.75 4.08
C PHE A 223 -12.82 -22.08 4.05
N TRP A 224 -11.49 -21.97 4.09
CA TRP A 224 -10.58 -23.11 3.97
C TRP A 224 -9.77 -23.31 5.23
N VAL A 225 -9.35 -24.53 5.49
CA VAL A 225 -8.38 -24.87 6.54
C VAL A 225 -7.24 -25.69 5.93
N LYS A 226 -6.00 -25.35 6.27
CA LYS A 226 -4.84 -26.16 5.91
C LYS A 226 -4.81 -27.45 6.73
N GLN A 227 -4.41 -28.55 6.11
CA GLN A 227 -4.36 -29.86 6.72
C GLN A 227 -2.95 -30.45 6.64
N LEU A 228 -2.48 -31.01 7.75
CA LEU A 228 -1.26 -31.81 7.82
C LEU A 228 -1.60 -33.29 7.96
N GLU A 229 -0.65 -34.15 7.64
CA GLU A 229 -0.73 -35.58 7.95
C GLU A 229 0.08 -35.87 9.22
N CYS A 230 -0.51 -36.57 10.19
CA CYS A 230 0.23 -36.91 11.40
C CYS A 230 1.37 -37.90 11.09
N ALA A 231 2.62 -37.50 11.36
CA ALA A 231 3.80 -38.33 11.10
C ALA A 231 3.85 -39.66 11.89
N ARG A 232 2.97 -39.86 12.88
CA ARG A 232 2.89 -41.11 13.68
C ARG A 232 1.69 -41.98 13.33
N CYS A 233 0.51 -41.40 13.17
CA CYS A 233 -0.74 -42.17 13.02
C CYS A 233 -1.49 -41.86 11.73
N HIS A 234 -0.91 -41.06 10.84
CA HIS A 234 -1.44 -40.69 9.52
C HIS A 234 -2.81 -39.99 9.50
N VAL A 235 -3.41 -39.74 10.67
CA VAL A 235 -4.63 -38.96 10.81
C VAL A 235 -4.40 -37.53 10.29
N THR A 236 -5.36 -37.04 9.51
CA THR A 236 -5.39 -35.66 9.02
C THR A 236 -5.62 -34.69 10.17
N ILE A 237 -4.78 -33.65 10.24
CA ILE A 237 -4.79 -32.62 11.27
C ILE A 237 -5.24 -31.30 10.65
N PRO A 238 -6.51 -30.88 10.83
CA PRO A 238 -6.96 -29.57 10.40
C PRO A 238 -6.39 -28.48 11.32
N LEU A 239 -5.73 -27.47 10.74
CA LEU A 239 -4.98 -26.46 11.46
C LEU A 239 -5.84 -25.32 12.06
N PHE A 240 -6.92 -25.68 12.73
CA PHE A 240 -7.76 -24.72 13.46
C PHE A 240 -7.07 -24.26 14.75
N LYS A 241 -7.02 -22.93 14.97
CA LYS A 241 -6.70 -22.35 16.28
C LYS A 241 -7.87 -22.47 17.26
N GLY A 242 -9.07 -22.58 16.72
CA GLY A 242 -10.36 -22.72 17.38
C GLY A 242 -11.44 -22.82 16.30
N HIS A 243 -12.66 -23.14 16.71
CA HIS A 243 -13.78 -23.44 15.83
C HIS A 243 -14.79 -22.30 15.66
N MET A 244 -14.68 -21.21 16.42
CA MET A 244 -15.39 -19.96 16.13
C MET A 244 -14.67 -19.19 15.01
N PHE A 245 -15.39 -18.90 13.92
CA PHE A 245 -14.77 -18.28 12.73
C PHE A 245 -15.44 -16.96 12.28
N ALA A 246 -16.63 -16.62 12.76
CA ALA A 246 -17.28 -15.34 12.43
C ALA A 246 -18.25 -14.87 13.53
N HIS A 247 -18.43 -13.55 13.65
CA HIS A 247 -19.48 -12.95 14.47
C HIS A 247 -20.79 -12.88 13.68
N LYS A 248 -21.90 -13.25 14.31
CA LYS A 248 -23.23 -12.93 13.81
C LYS A 248 -23.54 -11.49 14.17
N ARG A 249 -23.79 -10.66 13.15
CA ARG A 249 -24.00 -9.22 13.32
C ARG A 249 -25.38 -8.77 12.86
N LYS A 250 -25.93 -7.80 13.60
CA LYS A 250 -27.00 -6.91 13.16
C LYS A 250 -26.52 -5.47 13.32
N GLY A 251 -26.17 -4.83 12.20
CA GLY A 251 -25.47 -3.54 12.23
C GLY A 251 -24.13 -3.64 12.97
N ARG A 252 -23.93 -2.80 13.98
CA ARG A 252 -22.69 -2.80 14.79
C ARG A 252 -22.69 -3.80 15.95
N VAL A 253 -23.84 -4.38 16.29
CA VAL A 253 -24.02 -5.28 17.43
C VAL A 253 -23.70 -6.73 17.05
N THR A 254 -23.06 -7.46 17.97
CA THR A 254 -22.84 -8.92 17.87
C THR A 254 -24.00 -9.64 18.55
N GLU A 255 -24.71 -10.51 17.84
CA GLU A 255 -25.88 -11.29 18.31
C GLU A 255 -25.55 -12.78 18.56
N GLY A 256 -24.28 -13.15 18.43
CA GLY A 256 -23.79 -14.51 18.58
C GLY A 256 -22.57 -14.77 17.70
N TYR A 257 -22.16 -16.04 17.64
CA TYR A 257 -20.92 -16.47 17.00
C TYR A 257 -21.17 -17.70 16.14
N TYR A 258 -20.72 -17.66 14.90
CA TYR A 258 -20.70 -18.83 14.02
C TYR A 258 -19.55 -19.76 14.41
N VAL A 259 -19.89 -21.01 14.67
CA VAL A 259 -18.96 -22.08 15.06
C VAL A 259 -19.08 -23.26 14.10
N LEU A 260 -17.96 -23.96 13.90
CA LEU A 260 -17.87 -25.20 13.15
C LEU A 260 -17.79 -26.40 14.10
N CYS A 261 -18.62 -27.43 13.91
CA CYS A 261 -18.45 -28.67 14.65
C CYS A 261 -17.19 -29.43 14.18
N PRO A 262 -16.23 -29.78 15.07
CA PRO A 262 -15.04 -30.53 14.68
C PRO A 262 -15.32 -31.97 14.23
N GLN A 263 -16.48 -32.53 14.60
CA GLN A 263 -16.83 -33.92 14.31
C GLN A 263 -17.55 -34.08 12.96
N CYS A 264 -18.59 -33.27 12.71
CA CYS A 264 -19.44 -33.42 11.52
C CYS A 264 -19.36 -32.24 10.54
N GLY A 265 -18.63 -31.16 10.88
CA GLY A 265 -18.51 -29.98 10.02
C GLY A 265 -19.74 -29.07 9.98
N GLU A 266 -20.76 -29.31 10.82
CA GLU A 266 -21.94 -28.46 10.87
C GLU A 266 -21.60 -27.03 11.30
N VAL A 267 -22.19 -26.03 10.64
CA VAL A 267 -22.03 -24.61 10.96
C VAL A 267 -23.29 -24.10 11.64
N PHE A 268 -23.16 -23.58 12.85
CA PHE A 268 -24.29 -23.09 13.64
C PHE A 268 -23.90 -21.89 14.50
N VAL A 269 -24.89 -21.25 15.14
CA VAL A 269 -24.69 -20.05 15.95
C VAL A 269 -24.80 -20.39 17.43
N VAL A 270 -23.86 -19.89 18.22
CA VAL A 270 -23.88 -19.93 19.69
C VAL A 270 -23.91 -18.51 20.28
N GLN A 271 -24.41 -18.36 21.50
CA GLN A 271 -24.44 -17.06 22.19
C GLN A 271 -23.09 -16.69 22.80
N ASP A 272 -22.39 -17.67 23.38
CA ASP A 272 -21.04 -17.51 23.88
C ASP A 272 -20.17 -18.67 23.37
N TYR A 273 -19.06 -18.34 22.71
CA TYR A 273 -18.13 -19.33 22.18
C TYR A 273 -17.04 -19.71 23.18
N ALA A 274 -16.98 -19.06 24.35
CA ALA A 274 -16.03 -19.36 25.42
C ALA A 274 -16.43 -20.58 26.26
N ILE A 275 -17.70 -20.95 26.23
CA ILE A 275 -18.22 -22.11 26.96
C ILE A 275 -18.29 -23.36 26.06
N GLN A 276 -18.38 -24.52 26.69
CA GLN A 276 -18.66 -25.77 26.00
C GLN A 276 -20.03 -25.69 25.31
N THR A 277 -20.10 -26.21 24.09
CA THR A 277 -21.33 -26.24 23.28
C THR A 277 -21.58 -27.63 22.70
N THR A 278 -22.84 -27.89 22.36
CA THR A 278 -23.28 -29.16 21.77
C THR A 278 -23.71 -28.94 20.33
N CYS A 279 -23.16 -29.72 19.41
CA CYS A 279 -23.55 -29.65 18.01
C CYS A 279 -25.03 -30.04 17.83
N PRO A 280 -25.85 -29.25 17.13
CA PRO A 280 -27.26 -29.57 16.91
C PRO A 280 -27.46 -30.74 15.94
N ALA A 281 -26.46 -31.09 15.12
CA ALA A 281 -26.58 -32.15 14.12
C ALA A 281 -26.08 -33.52 14.60
N CYS A 282 -24.93 -33.58 15.27
CA CYS A 282 -24.35 -34.85 15.73
C CYS A 282 -24.33 -35.01 17.26
N HIS A 283 -24.85 -34.04 18.01
CA HIS A 283 -24.93 -34.04 19.48
C HIS A 283 -23.59 -34.14 20.23
N GLN A 284 -22.46 -34.04 19.52
CA GLN A 284 -21.14 -34.01 20.14
C GLN A 284 -20.89 -32.69 20.89
N SER A 285 -20.42 -32.80 22.12
CA SER A 285 -19.95 -31.66 22.91
C SER A 285 -18.49 -31.29 22.60
N PHE A 286 -18.20 -30.00 22.47
CA PHE A 286 -16.84 -29.50 22.25
C PHE A 286 -16.69 -28.04 22.73
N SER A 287 -15.44 -27.58 22.91
CA SER A 287 -15.15 -26.16 23.17
C SER A 287 -14.83 -25.44 21.86
N PRO A 288 -15.55 -24.37 21.48
CA PRO A 288 -15.25 -23.61 20.27
C PRO A 288 -13.91 -22.87 20.29
N GLN A 289 -13.27 -22.72 21.46
CA GLN A 289 -11.96 -22.07 21.58
C GLN A 289 -10.78 -23.00 21.33
N VAL A 290 -11.00 -24.31 21.42
CA VAL A 290 -9.94 -25.31 21.33
C VAL A 290 -9.87 -25.84 19.91
N GLY A 291 -8.68 -25.79 19.30
CA GLY A 291 -8.39 -26.42 18.03
C GLY A 291 -7.08 -27.24 18.10
N SER A 292 -6.62 -27.73 16.95
CA SER A 292 -5.38 -28.53 16.85
C SER A 292 -4.10 -27.68 16.80
N VAL A 293 -4.19 -26.35 16.94
CA VAL A 293 -3.06 -25.42 16.80
C VAL A 293 -2.95 -24.49 17.98
N THR A 294 -1.71 -24.19 18.40
CA THR A 294 -1.43 -23.20 19.45
C THR A 294 -1.95 -21.80 19.08
N ARG A 295 -2.23 -20.96 20.08
CA ARG A 295 -2.77 -19.61 19.87
C ARG A 295 -1.90 -18.75 18.92
N ASN A 296 -0.58 -18.88 19.04
CA ASN A 296 0.37 -18.17 18.16
C ASN A 296 0.47 -18.75 16.74
N GLY A 297 -0.11 -19.93 16.46
CA GLY A 297 -0.11 -20.55 15.13
C GLY A 297 1.17 -21.28 14.75
N ALA A 298 2.09 -21.52 15.68
CA ALA A 298 3.41 -22.10 15.38
C ALA A 298 3.45 -23.63 15.46
N LYS A 299 2.69 -24.23 16.39
CA LYS A 299 2.73 -25.68 16.65
C LYS A 299 1.35 -26.30 16.51
N TYR A 300 1.31 -27.54 16.05
CA TYR A 300 0.11 -28.37 16.00
C TYR A 300 0.17 -29.48 17.04
N THR A 301 -1.00 -30.02 17.39
CA THR A 301 -1.17 -31.23 18.20
C THR A 301 -2.14 -32.17 17.48
N CYS A 302 -1.76 -33.44 17.33
CA CYS A 302 -2.60 -34.45 16.70
C CYS A 302 -3.94 -34.60 17.46
N PRO A 303 -5.10 -34.52 16.77
CA PRO A 303 -6.40 -34.59 17.42
C PRO A 303 -6.68 -36.00 17.96
N ASN A 304 -6.11 -37.04 17.36
CA ASN A 304 -6.27 -38.44 17.79
C ASN A 304 -5.88 -38.60 19.28
N PRO A 305 -6.84 -38.98 20.15
CA PRO A 305 -6.61 -39.16 21.59
C PRO A 305 -5.47 -40.13 21.94
N ALA A 306 -5.25 -41.16 21.13
CA ALA A 306 -4.19 -42.15 21.36
C ALA A 306 -2.80 -41.66 20.93
N CYS A 307 -2.72 -40.61 20.10
CA CYS A 307 -1.46 -40.16 19.52
C CYS A 307 -0.90 -38.89 20.20
N LYS A 308 -1.68 -37.80 20.22
CA LYS A 308 -1.36 -36.48 20.81
C LYS A 308 0.05 -35.89 20.53
N ILE A 309 0.77 -36.39 19.53
CA ILE A 309 2.08 -35.83 19.15
C ILE A 309 1.92 -34.36 18.76
N SER A 310 2.89 -33.54 19.16
CA SER A 310 2.94 -32.12 18.81
C SER A 310 4.20 -31.81 18.02
N GLY A 311 4.12 -30.84 17.11
CA GLY A 311 5.21 -30.49 16.21
C GLY A 311 5.12 -29.06 15.69
N SER A 312 6.24 -28.57 15.14
CA SER A 312 6.31 -27.31 14.40
C SER A 312 5.61 -27.46 13.05
N ILE A 313 4.73 -26.52 12.72
CA ILE A 313 4.03 -26.52 11.43
C ILE A 313 5.03 -26.27 10.30
N VAL A 314 5.93 -25.29 10.46
CA VAL A 314 6.93 -24.94 9.44
C VAL A 314 7.87 -26.11 9.17
N ASP A 315 8.32 -26.83 10.21
CA ASP A 315 9.23 -27.96 10.01
C ASP A 315 8.53 -29.15 9.33
N HIS A 316 7.25 -29.37 9.61
CA HIS A 316 6.45 -30.36 8.89
C HIS A 316 6.32 -29.97 7.41
N VAL A 317 6.00 -28.71 7.12
CA VAL A 317 5.87 -28.20 5.75
C VAL A 317 7.19 -28.26 4.98
N ARG A 318 8.32 -27.97 5.62
CA ARG A 318 9.65 -28.11 5.00
C ARG A 318 9.96 -29.55 4.60
N LYS A 319 9.47 -30.54 5.35
CA LYS A 319 9.67 -31.97 5.08
C LYS A 319 8.71 -32.53 4.05
N HIS A 320 7.46 -32.08 4.05
CA HIS A 320 6.37 -32.72 3.30
C HIS A 320 5.76 -31.83 2.19
N GLY A 321 6.21 -30.58 2.06
CA GLY A 321 5.69 -29.61 1.10
C GLY A 321 4.48 -28.83 1.60
N LYS A 322 3.92 -28.00 0.71
CA LYS A 322 2.77 -27.13 1.00
C LYS A 322 1.57 -27.97 1.51
N PRO A 323 0.93 -27.60 2.64
CA PRO A 323 -0.27 -28.27 3.13
C PRO A 323 -1.41 -28.25 2.12
N LYS A 324 -2.20 -29.33 2.08
CA LYS A 324 -3.48 -29.34 1.35
C LYS A 324 -4.49 -28.46 2.07
N GLU A 325 -5.38 -27.82 1.33
CA GLU A 325 -6.50 -27.05 1.88
C GLU A 325 -7.83 -27.84 1.79
N HIS A 326 -8.67 -27.71 2.82
CA HIS A 326 -10.01 -28.31 2.87
C HIS A 326 -11.08 -27.22 3.06
N LEU A 327 -12.09 -27.24 2.18
CA LEU A 327 -13.23 -26.31 2.21
C LEU A 327 -14.23 -26.75 3.28
N TYR A 328 -14.47 -25.91 4.29
CA TYR A 328 -15.35 -26.27 5.41
C TYR A 328 -16.61 -25.41 5.54
N ALA A 329 -16.61 -24.18 5.03
CA ALA A 329 -17.78 -23.30 5.10
C ALA A 329 -17.86 -22.33 3.92
N VAL A 330 -19.04 -21.72 3.75
CA VAL A 330 -19.35 -20.75 2.71
C VAL A 330 -20.10 -19.57 3.32
N GLN A 331 -19.78 -18.34 2.92
CA GLN A 331 -20.63 -17.17 3.12
C GLN A 331 -21.24 -16.76 1.78
N SER A 332 -22.57 -16.70 1.72
CA SER A 332 -23.31 -16.42 0.49
C SER A 332 -24.45 -15.41 0.68
N TYR A 333 -24.86 -14.81 -0.43
CA TYR A 333 -26.08 -14.03 -0.56
C TYR A 333 -27.01 -14.67 -1.59
N CYS A 334 -28.24 -14.96 -1.20
CA CYS A 334 -29.23 -15.52 -2.10
C CYS A 334 -30.07 -14.41 -2.75
N PRO A 335 -30.04 -14.24 -4.09
CA PRO A 335 -30.88 -13.25 -4.76
C PRO A 335 -32.37 -13.61 -4.71
N GLN A 336 -32.72 -14.90 -4.57
CA GLN A 336 -34.11 -15.37 -4.59
C GLN A 336 -34.86 -15.08 -3.29
N CYS A 337 -34.21 -15.25 -2.14
CA CYS A 337 -34.85 -15.05 -0.82
C CYS A 337 -34.24 -13.91 0.00
N GLY A 338 -33.20 -13.25 -0.51
CA GLY A 338 -32.50 -12.15 0.17
C GLY A 338 -31.63 -12.57 1.35
N ALA A 339 -31.52 -13.87 1.64
CA ALA A 339 -30.77 -14.35 2.80
C ALA A 339 -29.25 -14.18 2.61
N LYS A 340 -28.59 -13.57 3.61
CA LYS A 340 -27.13 -13.62 3.78
C LYS A 340 -26.81 -14.63 4.88
N GLN A 341 -26.01 -15.64 4.57
CA GLN A 341 -25.87 -16.81 5.42
C GLN A 341 -24.45 -17.36 5.43
N PHE A 342 -24.12 -18.02 6.54
CA PHE A 342 -22.95 -18.87 6.67
C PHE A 342 -23.44 -20.31 6.77
N THR A 343 -22.94 -21.17 5.90
CA THR A 343 -23.34 -22.57 5.83
C THR A 343 -22.09 -23.44 5.83
N ARG A 344 -22.24 -24.70 6.21
CA ARG A 344 -21.20 -25.71 5.94
C ARG A 344 -20.99 -25.83 4.44
N ALA A 345 -19.77 -26.16 4.03
CA ALA A 345 -19.52 -26.55 2.66
C ALA A 345 -20.19 -27.89 2.36
N THR A 346 -20.86 -27.98 1.22
CA THR A 346 -21.58 -29.16 0.74
C THR A 346 -20.74 -29.95 -0.26
N HIS A 347 -21.19 -31.17 -0.59
CA HIS A 347 -20.59 -31.94 -1.68
C HIS A 347 -20.67 -31.16 -3.01
N PHE A 348 -21.77 -30.45 -3.25
CA PHE A 348 -21.94 -29.59 -4.41
C PHE A 348 -20.84 -28.51 -4.51
N ASP A 349 -20.48 -27.85 -3.40
CA ASP A 349 -19.42 -26.83 -3.39
C ASP A 349 -18.05 -27.42 -3.75
N GLN A 350 -17.76 -28.64 -3.26
CA GLN A 350 -16.54 -29.39 -3.57
C GLN A 350 -16.51 -29.78 -5.04
N MET A 351 -17.64 -30.20 -5.61
CA MET A 351 -17.75 -30.56 -7.02
C MET A 351 -17.50 -29.38 -7.97
N ILE A 352 -18.04 -28.20 -7.68
CA ILE A 352 -17.75 -26.99 -8.48
C ILE A 352 -16.25 -26.66 -8.41
N ALA A 353 -15.63 -26.78 -7.23
CA ALA A 353 -14.19 -26.56 -7.06
C ALA A 353 -13.36 -27.54 -7.90
N ALA A 354 -13.69 -28.84 -7.82
CA ALA A 354 -13.03 -29.91 -8.56
C ALA A 354 -13.21 -29.75 -10.08
N ARG A 355 -14.38 -29.31 -10.54
CA ARG A 355 -14.64 -28.99 -11.95
C ARG A 355 -13.73 -27.85 -12.43
N ALA A 356 -13.63 -26.76 -11.67
CA ALA A 356 -12.74 -25.66 -12.01
C ALA A 356 -11.27 -26.11 -12.05
N GLU A 357 -10.83 -26.95 -11.10
CA GLU A 357 -9.48 -27.52 -11.11
C GLU A 357 -9.23 -28.44 -12.33
N LYS A 358 -10.22 -29.24 -12.72
CA LYS A 358 -10.13 -30.09 -13.92
C LYS A 358 -9.97 -29.27 -15.18
N ILE A 359 -10.79 -28.23 -15.35
CA ILE A 359 -10.71 -27.30 -16.49
C ILE A 359 -9.36 -26.60 -16.49
N LEU A 360 -8.95 -26.04 -15.35
CA LEU A 360 -7.63 -25.42 -15.23
C LEU A 360 -6.53 -26.36 -15.68
N LYS A 361 -6.49 -27.62 -15.21
CA LYS A 361 -5.46 -28.59 -15.60
C LYS A 361 -5.43 -28.86 -17.11
N GLN A 362 -6.59 -28.84 -17.77
CA GLN A 362 -6.70 -29.05 -19.21
C GLN A 362 -6.21 -27.83 -20.00
N GLU A 363 -6.51 -26.62 -19.53
CA GLU A 363 -6.18 -25.35 -20.20
C GLU A 363 -4.80 -24.78 -19.81
N LEU A 364 -4.23 -25.25 -18.69
CA LEU A 364 -2.99 -24.73 -18.12
C LEU A 364 -1.85 -24.66 -19.15
N PRO A 365 -1.61 -25.67 -20.02
CA PRO A 365 -0.54 -25.59 -21.02
C PRO A 365 -0.68 -24.40 -21.99
N GLN A 366 -1.91 -23.94 -22.27
CA GLN A 366 -2.17 -22.84 -23.20
C GLN A 366 -2.18 -21.48 -22.50
N ILE A 367 -2.66 -21.42 -21.26
CA ILE A 367 -2.86 -20.16 -20.53
C ILE A 367 -1.70 -19.80 -19.58
N LEU A 368 -0.85 -20.77 -19.21
CA LEU A 368 0.33 -20.52 -18.37
C LEU A 368 1.33 -19.62 -19.13
N GLY A 369 1.79 -18.56 -18.46
CA GLY A 369 2.66 -17.55 -19.06
C GLY A 369 1.96 -16.59 -20.01
N ASN A 370 0.66 -16.77 -20.29
CA ASN A 370 -0.16 -15.87 -21.11
C ASN A 370 -1.24 -15.15 -20.30
N PHE A 371 -1.95 -15.89 -19.45
CA PHE A 371 -3.03 -15.39 -18.60
C PHE A 371 -2.90 -15.83 -17.14
N ILE A 372 -1.93 -16.70 -16.82
CA ILE A 372 -1.58 -17.10 -15.45
C ILE A 372 -0.06 -16.98 -15.28
N PRO A 373 0.46 -16.44 -14.17
CA PRO A 373 1.90 -16.32 -13.98
C PRO A 373 2.62 -17.66 -14.01
N ASP A 374 3.73 -17.69 -14.75
CA ASP A 374 4.66 -18.82 -14.88
C ASP A 374 5.95 -18.61 -14.07
N THR A 375 6.01 -17.54 -13.28
CA THR A 375 7.22 -17.09 -12.58
C THR A 375 7.34 -17.66 -11.17
N LYS A 376 8.59 -17.95 -10.81
CA LYS A 376 9.02 -18.34 -9.47
C LYS A 376 8.91 -17.14 -8.52
N ILE A 377 8.70 -17.43 -7.24
CA ILE A 377 8.85 -16.44 -6.16
C ILE A 377 10.36 -16.28 -5.89
N PRO A 378 10.96 -15.10 -6.09
CA PRO A 378 12.37 -14.87 -5.82
C PRO A 378 12.69 -15.03 -4.32
N PRO A 379 13.92 -15.45 -3.95
CA PRO A 379 14.35 -15.41 -2.56
C PRO A 379 14.45 -13.96 -2.06
N GLY A 380 14.07 -13.72 -0.82
CA GLY A 380 13.96 -12.36 -0.28
C GLY A 380 13.43 -12.31 1.14
N TYR A 381 13.54 -11.14 1.76
CA TYR A 381 13.15 -10.91 3.15
C TYR A 381 11.64 -11.09 3.37
N ASN A 382 10.82 -10.57 2.47
CA ASN A 382 9.36 -10.68 2.49
C ASN A 382 8.88 -11.98 1.84
N THR A 383 9.59 -12.52 0.86
CA THR A 383 9.15 -13.75 0.19
C THR A 383 9.42 -15.01 1.01
N LYS A 384 10.42 -15.01 1.91
CA LYS A 384 10.74 -16.17 2.77
C LYS A 384 9.58 -16.68 3.61
N GLN A 385 8.63 -15.82 3.95
CA GLN A 385 7.46 -16.20 4.74
C GLN A 385 6.57 -17.16 3.95
N ALA A 386 6.31 -16.86 2.68
CA ALA A 386 5.57 -17.74 1.79
C ALA A 386 6.40 -18.99 1.43
N THR A 387 7.68 -18.83 1.10
CA THR A 387 8.50 -19.98 0.69
C THR A 387 8.77 -20.97 1.82
N ASN A 388 8.83 -20.53 3.08
CA ASN A 388 8.89 -21.43 4.24
C ASN A 388 7.63 -22.30 4.40
N TYR A 389 6.50 -21.87 3.83
CA TYR A 389 5.23 -22.61 3.81
C TYR A 389 4.98 -23.37 2.50
N GLY A 390 6.02 -23.53 1.67
CA GLY A 390 5.97 -24.38 0.47
C GLY A 390 5.40 -23.70 -0.78
N TYR A 391 5.17 -22.38 -0.76
CA TYR A 391 4.85 -21.62 -1.98
C TYR A 391 6.14 -21.41 -2.78
N ARG A 392 6.12 -21.70 -4.08
CA ARG A 392 7.30 -21.68 -4.96
C ARG A 392 7.10 -20.81 -6.19
N ASP A 393 5.90 -20.82 -6.75
CA ASP A 393 5.50 -20.00 -7.89
C ASP A 393 4.44 -18.98 -7.46
N TRP A 394 4.37 -17.81 -8.11
CA TRP A 394 3.39 -16.77 -7.73
C TRP A 394 1.94 -17.27 -7.83
N ARG A 395 1.65 -18.17 -8.78
CA ARG A 395 0.35 -18.83 -8.94
C ARG A 395 -0.04 -19.71 -7.74
N ASP A 396 0.90 -20.20 -6.94
CA ASP A 396 0.63 -21.07 -5.78
C ASP A 396 -0.18 -20.35 -4.69
N MET A 397 -0.20 -19.02 -4.73
CA MET A 397 -0.96 -18.15 -3.84
C MET A 397 -2.46 -18.16 -4.15
N PHE A 398 -2.91 -18.77 -5.24
CA PHE A 398 -4.29 -18.76 -5.70
C PHE A 398 -4.86 -20.18 -5.73
N SER A 399 -6.14 -20.34 -5.37
CA SER A 399 -6.83 -21.62 -5.54
C SER A 399 -6.91 -21.98 -7.03
N PRO A 400 -7.02 -23.26 -7.42
CA PRO A 400 -7.22 -23.62 -8.83
C PRO A 400 -8.42 -22.90 -9.46
N ARG A 401 -9.49 -22.71 -8.68
CA ARG A 401 -10.68 -21.95 -9.09
C ARG A 401 -10.36 -20.48 -9.36
N GLN A 402 -9.61 -19.82 -8.47
CA GLN A 402 -9.18 -18.43 -8.66
C GLN A 402 -8.22 -18.30 -9.84
N GLN A 403 -7.29 -19.25 -10.04
CA GLN A 403 -6.38 -19.24 -11.18
C GLN A 403 -7.14 -19.26 -12.51
N LEU A 404 -8.13 -20.15 -12.65
CA LEU A 404 -8.99 -20.21 -13.84
C LEU A 404 -9.76 -18.90 -14.04
N VAL A 405 -10.44 -18.42 -12.99
CA VAL A 405 -11.27 -17.20 -13.08
C VAL A 405 -10.45 -15.95 -13.36
N LEU A 406 -9.31 -15.78 -12.70
CA LEU A 406 -8.44 -14.63 -12.91
C LEU A 406 -7.80 -14.67 -14.30
N GLY A 407 -7.44 -15.86 -14.81
CA GLY A 407 -6.97 -16.03 -16.18
C GLY A 407 -8.02 -15.61 -17.21
N GLU A 408 -9.26 -16.08 -17.06
CA GLU A 408 -10.39 -15.67 -17.91
C GLU A 408 -10.68 -14.16 -17.83
N MET A 409 -10.58 -13.57 -16.64
CA MET A 409 -10.73 -12.12 -16.47
C MET A 409 -9.63 -11.34 -17.19
N LEU A 410 -8.37 -11.75 -17.03
CA LEU A 410 -7.25 -11.11 -17.71
C LEU A 410 -7.38 -11.25 -19.23
N HIS A 411 -7.69 -12.44 -19.73
CA HIS A 411 -7.94 -12.67 -21.15
C HIS A 411 -9.05 -11.75 -21.69
N GLY A 412 -10.20 -11.68 -20.99
CA GLY A 412 -11.30 -10.80 -21.40
C GLY A 412 -10.95 -9.31 -21.37
N ILE A 413 -10.09 -8.86 -20.45
CA ILE A 413 -9.59 -7.47 -20.45
C ILE A 413 -8.70 -7.22 -21.67
N LEU A 414 -7.83 -8.17 -22.03
CA LEU A 414 -6.89 -8.02 -23.13
C LEU A 414 -7.57 -8.04 -24.50
N GLU A 415 -8.60 -8.87 -24.67
CA GLU A 415 -9.40 -8.96 -25.90
C GLU A 415 -10.43 -7.82 -26.07
N LEU A 416 -10.59 -6.95 -25.06
CA LEU A 416 -11.56 -5.87 -25.11
C LEU A 416 -11.20 -4.83 -26.18
N LYS A 417 -12.17 -4.50 -27.04
CA LYS A 417 -12.04 -3.49 -28.09
C LYS A 417 -12.20 -2.09 -27.52
N CYS A 418 -11.15 -1.60 -26.85
CA CYS A 418 -11.09 -0.26 -26.27
C CYS A 418 -9.72 0.40 -26.50
N SER A 419 -9.60 1.67 -26.13
CA SER A 419 -8.32 2.37 -26.15
C SER A 419 -7.33 1.79 -25.13
N ASP A 420 -6.03 1.92 -25.39
CA ASP A 420 -5.01 1.41 -24.48
C ASP A 420 -5.12 1.98 -23.06
N PRO A 421 -5.34 3.30 -22.85
CA PRO A 421 -5.55 3.84 -21.50
C PRO A 421 -6.76 3.23 -20.78
N THR A 422 -7.83 2.91 -21.51
CA THR A 422 -9.02 2.24 -20.95
C THR A 422 -8.70 0.81 -20.51
N ARG A 423 -8.00 0.05 -21.37
CA ARG A 423 -7.56 -1.30 -21.05
C ARG A 423 -6.60 -1.32 -19.87
N GLU A 424 -5.64 -0.40 -19.83
CA GLU A 424 -4.66 -0.29 -18.76
C GLU A 424 -5.31 0.09 -17.42
N PHE A 425 -6.35 0.93 -17.42
CA PHE A 425 -7.15 1.20 -16.22
C PHE A 425 -7.85 -0.06 -15.69
N LEU A 426 -8.42 -0.89 -16.58
CA LEU A 426 -9.02 -2.18 -16.22
C LEU A 426 -7.96 -3.16 -15.71
N LEU A 427 -6.78 -3.22 -16.34
CA LEU A 427 -5.64 -4.02 -15.89
C LEU A 427 -5.13 -3.59 -14.51
N LEU A 428 -5.02 -2.29 -14.24
CA LEU A 428 -4.63 -1.79 -12.92
C LEU A 428 -5.67 -2.17 -11.86
N THR A 429 -6.95 -2.07 -12.19
CA THR A 429 -8.05 -2.47 -11.30
C THR A 429 -8.05 -3.99 -11.05
N PHE A 430 -7.77 -4.79 -12.08
CA PHE A 430 -7.58 -6.23 -11.97
C PHE A 430 -6.42 -6.54 -11.03
N SER A 431 -5.25 -5.94 -11.26
CA SER A 431 -4.07 -6.07 -10.41
C SER A 431 -4.38 -5.72 -8.95
N LYS A 432 -5.11 -4.62 -8.70
CA LYS A 432 -5.53 -4.23 -7.36
C LYS A 432 -6.42 -5.29 -6.70
N SER A 433 -7.30 -5.96 -7.46
CA SER A 433 -8.18 -6.99 -6.90
C SER A 433 -7.43 -8.24 -6.42
N LEU A 434 -6.23 -8.52 -6.96
CA LEU A 434 -5.42 -9.68 -6.60
C LEU A 434 -5.07 -9.70 -5.11
N GLU A 435 -4.89 -8.55 -4.46
CA GLU A 435 -4.57 -8.49 -3.02
C GLU A 435 -5.71 -9.01 -2.13
N TYR A 436 -6.93 -9.11 -2.67
CA TYR A 436 -8.11 -9.67 -2.01
C TYR A 436 -8.49 -11.05 -2.55
N ALA A 437 -8.12 -11.35 -3.80
CA ALA A 437 -8.46 -12.57 -4.53
C ALA A 437 -7.31 -13.59 -4.50
N ASN A 438 -6.85 -13.98 -3.31
CA ASN A 438 -5.80 -15.00 -3.14
C ASN A 438 -6.00 -15.81 -1.84
N MET A 439 -5.29 -16.92 -1.71
CA MET A 439 -5.33 -17.85 -0.58
C MET A 439 -4.43 -17.45 0.61
N LEU A 440 -3.79 -16.27 0.55
CA LEU A 440 -3.10 -15.68 1.70
C LEU A 440 -4.00 -14.69 2.46
N CYS A 441 -5.22 -14.47 1.98
CA CYS A 441 -6.21 -13.64 2.66
C CYS A 441 -6.83 -14.31 3.90
N GLU A 442 -7.12 -13.49 4.91
CA GLU A 442 -7.80 -13.90 6.14
C GLU A 442 -9.17 -13.22 6.26
N TYR A 443 -10.12 -13.88 6.91
CA TYR A 443 -11.42 -13.30 7.16
C TYR A 443 -11.42 -12.41 8.40
N HIS A 444 -11.93 -11.19 8.25
CA HIS A 444 -12.20 -10.29 9.37
C HIS A 444 -13.46 -10.74 10.12
N ARG A 445 -13.32 -11.72 11.01
CA ARG A 445 -14.42 -12.36 11.75
C ARG A 445 -15.38 -11.41 12.48
N VAL A 446 -14.90 -10.25 12.94
CA VAL A 446 -15.73 -9.23 13.60
C VAL A 446 -16.49 -8.36 12.61
N ASN A 447 -15.91 -8.00 11.46
CA ASN A 447 -16.52 -7.07 10.51
C ASN A 447 -17.16 -7.72 9.28
N ASN A 448 -17.00 -9.03 9.14
CA ASN A 448 -17.59 -9.86 8.10
C ASN A 448 -17.19 -9.49 6.67
N TYR A 449 -15.89 -9.29 6.46
CA TYR A 449 -15.26 -9.10 5.16
C TYR A 449 -13.85 -9.71 5.13
N VAL A 450 -13.22 -9.79 3.96
CA VAL A 450 -11.85 -10.31 3.80
C VAL A 450 -10.78 -9.22 4.01
N TYR A 451 -9.71 -9.51 4.75
CA TYR A 451 -8.53 -8.65 4.80
C TYR A 451 -7.72 -8.79 3.50
N ASN A 452 -7.15 -7.69 3.00
CA ASN A 452 -6.14 -7.80 1.95
C ASN A 452 -4.88 -8.51 2.47
N LEU A 453 -4.17 -9.17 1.55
CA LEU A 453 -2.88 -9.83 1.74
C LEU A 453 -1.89 -8.95 2.52
N PHE A 454 -1.74 -7.70 2.09
CA PHE A 454 -0.71 -6.80 2.59
C PHE A 454 -1.14 -5.99 3.82
N LYS A 455 -1.98 -6.55 4.70
CA LYS A 455 -2.35 -5.90 5.98
C LYS A 455 -1.15 -5.65 6.92
N THR A 456 -0.08 -6.44 6.78
CA THR A 456 1.16 -6.36 7.57
C THR A 456 2.41 -6.22 6.69
N HIS A 457 2.28 -5.80 5.43
CA HIS A 457 3.39 -5.64 4.47
C HIS A 457 4.26 -6.89 4.31
N ALA A 458 3.65 -8.08 4.33
CA ALA A 458 4.34 -9.37 4.33
C ALA A 458 3.50 -10.43 3.63
N PHE A 459 4.14 -11.49 3.10
CA PHE A 459 3.46 -12.63 2.49
C PHE A 459 3.18 -13.73 3.54
N HIS A 460 2.34 -13.41 4.52
CA HIS A 460 2.04 -14.34 5.63
C HIS A 460 0.94 -15.34 5.25
N PRO A 461 1.23 -16.65 5.12
CA PRO A 461 0.21 -17.63 4.75
C PRO A 461 -0.66 -18.00 5.96
N PRO A 462 -1.98 -17.76 5.91
CA PRO A 462 -2.87 -18.11 7.01
C PRO A 462 -3.08 -19.62 7.09
N LEU A 463 -3.43 -20.10 8.28
CA LEU A 463 -3.82 -21.49 8.51
C LEU A 463 -5.26 -21.76 8.08
N THR A 464 -6.09 -20.73 8.10
CA THR A 464 -7.48 -20.76 7.64
C THR A 464 -7.71 -19.69 6.55
N PRO A 465 -7.28 -19.95 5.30
CA PRO A 465 -7.49 -19.03 4.19
C PRO A 465 -8.96 -18.69 3.96
N CYS A 466 -9.20 -17.46 3.50
CA CYS A 466 -10.48 -16.99 3.02
C CYS A 466 -10.38 -16.68 1.53
N GLU A 467 -10.98 -17.53 0.70
CA GLU A 467 -11.02 -17.35 -0.75
C GLU A 467 -12.20 -16.44 -1.09
N SER A 468 -11.92 -15.29 -1.70
CA SER A 468 -12.95 -14.35 -2.16
C SER A 468 -13.35 -14.61 -3.61
N ASN A 469 -14.56 -14.19 -3.97
CA ASN A 469 -15.04 -14.12 -5.35
C ASN A 469 -14.35 -12.96 -6.10
N PRO A 470 -13.47 -13.22 -7.09
CA PRO A 470 -12.68 -12.18 -7.75
C PRO A 470 -13.53 -11.14 -8.49
N TRP A 471 -14.54 -11.57 -9.25
CA TRP A 471 -15.45 -10.65 -9.95
C TRP A 471 -16.32 -9.87 -8.97
N GLY A 472 -16.91 -10.62 -8.03
CA GLY A 472 -17.79 -10.13 -6.98
C GLY A 472 -19.24 -10.57 -7.12
N ALA A 473 -19.99 -10.38 -6.03
CA ALA A 473 -21.42 -10.60 -5.92
C ALA A 473 -22.12 -9.30 -5.47
N LYS A 474 -23.40 -9.36 -5.08
CA LYS A 474 -24.11 -8.19 -4.52
C LYS A 474 -23.37 -7.58 -3.31
N TYR A 475 -22.73 -8.43 -2.51
CA TYR A 475 -21.88 -8.04 -1.40
C TYR A 475 -20.50 -8.67 -1.56
N GLY A 476 -19.51 -8.12 -0.87
CA GLY A 476 -18.11 -8.55 -0.96
C GLY A 476 -17.21 -7.34 -0.78
N PHE A 477 -15.94 -7.56 -0.44
CA PHE A 477 -14.96 -6.51 -0.24
C PHE A 477 -13.76 -6.76 -1.15
N GLY A 478 -13.27 -5.70 -1.80
CA GLY A 478 -12.10 -5.77 -2.67
C GLY A 478 -12.28 -6.59 -3.96
N THR A 479 -13.53 -6.78 -4.41
CA THR A 479 -13.83 -7.48 -5.67
C THR A 479 -13.58 -6.55 -6.86
N PHE A 480 -13.31 -7.11 -8.04
CA PHE A 480 -13.03 -6.32 -9.26
C PHE A 480 -14.12 -5.31 -9.56
N ARG A 481 -15.40 -5.70 -9.53
CA ARG A 481 -16.55 -4.79 -9.74
C ARG A 481 -16.59 -3.63 -8.75
N ASN A 482 -16.35 -3.90 -7.47
CA ASN A 482 -16.40 -2.85 -6.43
C ASN A 482 -15.19 -1.91 -6.52
N LEU A 483 -14.02 -2.46 -6.85
CA LEU A 483 -12.80 -1.68 -7.07
C LEU A 483 -12.90 -0.82 -8.32
N PHE A 484 -13.48 -1.34 -9.41
CA PHE A 484 -13.74 -0.54 -10.62
C PHE A 484 -14.61 0.68 -10.30
N ALA A 485 -15.75 0.47 -9.61
CA ALA A 485 -16.65 1.56 -9.23
C ALA A 485 -15.99 2.59 -8.30
N ALA A 486 -15.08 2.15 -7.42
CA ALA A 486 -14.30 3.05 -6.55
C ALA A 486 -13.24 3.82 -7.36
N ASN A 487 -12.47 3.13 -8.20
CA ASN A 487 -11.41 3.70 -9.01
C ASN A 487 -11.95 4.70 -10.03
N LEU A 488 -13.14 4.45 -10.59
CA LEU A 488 -13.81 5.38 -11.49
C LEU A 488 -14.10 6.72 -10.78
N LYS A 489 -14.57 6.67 -9.53
CA LYS A 489 -14.77 7.87 -8.69
C LYS A 489 -13.45 8.55 -8.34
N PHE A 490 -12.38 7.80 -8.13
CA PHE A 490 -11.07 8.40 -7.87
C PHE A 490 -10.54 9.15 -9.09
N LYS A 491 -10.80 8.68 -10.32
CA LYS A 491 -10.45 9.39 -11.56
C LYS A 491 -11.20 10.70 -11.76
N GLU A 492 -12.35 10.91 -11.12
CA GLU A 492 -13.00 12.24 -11.12
C GLU A 492 -12.11 13.33 -10.51
N PHE A 493 -11.15 12.96 -9.66
CA PHE A 493 -10.17 13.88 -9.08
C PHE A 493 -9.27 14.51 -10.14
N ASN A 494 -9.01 13.86 -11.27
CA ASN A 494 -8.20 14.45 -12.34
C ASN A 494 -8.87 15.72 -12.90
N THR A 495 -10.17 15.65 -13.18
CA THR A 495 -10.95 16.76 -13.77
C THR A 495 -11.49 17.76 -12.75
N ARG A 496 -11.70 17.32 -11.50
CA ARG A 496 -12.21 18.17 -10.42
C ARG A 496 -11.39 17.96 -9.14
N PRO A 497 -10.09 18.31 -9.17
CA PRO A 497 -9.21 18.14 -8.03
C PRO A 497 -9.62 19.08 -6.90
N TYR A 498 -9.22 18.72 -5.68
CA TYR A 498 -9.44 19.55 -4.51
C TYR A 498 -8.31 19.38 -3.51
N VAL A 499 -8.17 20.38 -2.66
CA VAL A 499 -7.32 20.33 -1.47
C VAL A 499 -8.19 20.46 -0.24
N LYS A 500 -7.78 19.80 0.83
CA LYS A 500 -8.47 19.87 2.11
C LYS A 500 -7.72 20.75 3.06
N TYR A 501 -8.45 21.56 3.81
CA TYR A 501 -7.92 22.50 4.78
C TYR A 501 -8.81 22.57 6.01
N VAL A 502 -8.26 23.09 7.10
CA VAL A 502 -9.00 23.35 8.34
C VAL A 502 -9.53 24.78 8.29
N THR A 503 -10.83 24.96 8.47
CA THR A 503 -11.49 26.27 8.54
C THR A 503 -11.16 26.97 9.86
N ASP A 504 -11.43 28.27 9.95
CA ASP A 504 -11.26 29.04 11.21
C ASP A 504 -12.12 28.48 12.37
N THR A 505 -13.21 27.77 12.04
CA THR A 505 -14.07 27.05 12.99
C THR A 505 -13.55 25.65 13.38
N GLY A 506 -12.39 25.23 12.87
CA GLY A 506 -11.76 23.95 13.19
C GLY A 506 -12.31 22.74 12.42
N HIS A 507 -13.17 22.95 11.42
CA HIS A 507 -13.74 21.86 10.61
C HIS A 507 -12.94 21.64 9.33
N MET A 508 -12.92 20.39 8.83
CA MET A 508 -12.31 20.06 7.56
C MET A 508 -13.23 20.48 6.40
N ALA A 509 -12.73 21.33 5.50
CA ALA A 509 -13.40 21.73 4.27
C ALA A 509 -12.61 21.29 3.02
N LYS A 510 -13.27 21.33 1.86
CA LYS A 510 -12.67 21.11 0.53
C LYS A 510 -12.65 22.41 -0.24
N TYR A 511 -11.50 22.74 -0.82
CA TYR A 511 -11.37 23.78 -1.84
C TYR A 511 -11.12 23.09 -3.19
N PHE A 512 -12.04 23.25 -4.13
CA PHE A 512 -11.90 22.69 -5.48
C PHE A 512 -10.99 23.58 -6.31
N LEU A 513 -9.99 22.96 -6.95
CA LEU A 513 -9.03 23.65 -7.79
C LEU A 513 -9.55 23.73 -9.23
N SER A 514 -9.23 24.83 -9.90
CA SER A 514 -9.51 25.10 -11.31
C SER A 514 -8.56 24.37 -12.26
N HIS A 515 -7.29 24.15 -11.86
CA HIS A 515 -6.34 23.40 -12.65
C HIS A 515 -6.58 21.89 -12.55
N PRO A 516 -6.78 21.17 -13.68
CA PRO A 516 -6.92 19.72 -13.65
C PRO A 516 -5.58 19.06 -13.28
N VAL A 517 -5.66 17.88 -12.67
CA VAL A 517 -4.52 17.00 -12.43
C VAL A 517 -4.49 15.97 -13.56
N GLU A 518 -4.11 16.39 -14.76
CA GLU A 518 -4.01 15.53 -15.95
C GLU A 518 -2.58 15.53 -16.49
N GLY A 519 -2.04 14.32 -16.67
CA GLY A 519 -0.72 14.09 -17.22
C GLY A 519 -0.76 13.83 -18.72
N TYR A 520 -0.22 14.77 -19.48
CA TYR A 520 0.11 14.63 -20.89
C TYR A 520 1.57 14.15 -20.96
N LEU A 521 1.73 12.84 -21.18
CA LEU A 521 3.02 12.17 -21.10
C LEU A 521 3.88 12.47 -22.33
N GLY A 522 5.16 12.77 -22.12
CA GLY A 522 6.14 12.97 -23.17
C GLY A 522 7.42 13.58 -22.61
N ASN A 523 8.48 13.64 -23.43
CA ASN A 523 9.68 14.37 -23.03
C ASN A 523 9.36 15.86 -22.97
N ILE A 524 9.27 16.42 -21.76
CA ILE A 524 8.89 17.83 -21.56
C ILE A 524 9.92 18.81 -22.15
N PHE A 525 11.14 18.38 -22.44
CA PHE A 525 12.15 19.23 -23.05
C PHE A 525 12.03 19.28 -24.59
N GLU A 526 11.28 18.35 -25.18
CA GLU A 526 11.14 18.20 -26.63
C GLU A 526 9.70 18.41 -27.11
N ASP A 527 8.71 18.11 -26.26
CA ASP A 527 7.28 18.25 -26.55
C ASP A 527 6.64 19.32 -25.67
N ALA A 528 6.23 20.43 -26.30
CA ALA A 528 5.55 21.54 -25.62
C ALA A 528 4.15 21.19 -25.11
N LYS A 529 3.52 20.12 -25.61
CA LYS A 529 2.22 19.63 -25.13
C LYS A 529 2.36 18.73 -23.90
N ALA A 530 3.55 18.17 -23.67
CA ALA A 530 3.80 17.32 -22.51
C ALA A 530 3.95 18.17 -21.23
N ASN A 531 3.39 17.70 -20.13
CA ASN A 531 3.61 18.27 -18.79
C ASN A 531 4.19 17.25 -17.80
N VAL A 532 4.29 15.97 -18.19
CA VAL A 532 4.88 14.91 -17.38
C VAL A 532 5.86 14.11 -18.23
N PHE A 533 7.14 14.08 -17.84
CA PHE A 533 8.11 13.13 -18.37
C PHE A 533 8.25 11.96 -17.39
N LEU A 534 7.49 10.90 -17.64
CA LEU A 534 7.36 9.74 -16.76
C LEU A 534 8.26 8.59 -17.22
N LEU A 535 9.27 8.27 -16.42
CA LEU A 535 10.32 7.30 -16.77
C LEU A 535 10.29 6.08 -15.85
N ASN A 536 10.63 4.92 -16.42
CA ASN A 536 10.97 3.73 -15.64
C ASN A 536 12.44 3.38 -15.88
N GLY A 537 13.25 3.44 -14.84
CA GLY A 537 14.69 3.27 -14.96
C GLY A 537 15.44 3.57 -13.67
N ASP A 538 16.74 3.30 -13.70
CA ASP A 538 17.66 3.56 -12.59
C ASP A 538 17.96 5.06 -12.48
N SER A 539 17.57 5.68 -11.37
CA SER A 539 17.74 7.12 -11.12
C SER A 539 19.20 7.55 -10.87
N THR A 540 20.18 6.64 -10.94
CA THR A 540 21.58 7.02 -11.10
C THR A 540 21.87 7.63 -12.48
N HIS A 541 20.94 7.49 -13.43
CA HIS A 541 20.92 8.21 -14.70
C HIS A 541 19.52 8.75 -15.01
N ILE A 542 19.42 10.07 -15.19
CA ILE A 542 18.17 10.76 -15.52
C ILE A 542 18.40 11.48 -16.87
N PRO A 543 17.71 11.08 -17.95
CA PRO A 543 18.00 11.53 -19.32
C PRO A 543 17.43 12.93 -19.59
N ILE A 544 17.85 13.93 -18.82
CA ILE A 544 17.46 15.33 -18.95
C ILE A 544 18.68 16.27 -18.88
N PRO A 545 18.60 17.50 -19.42
CA PRO A 545 19.72 18.44 -19.43
C PRO A 545 20.17 18.86 -18.02
N ASP A 546 21.45 19.25 -17.91
CA ASP A 546 22.01 19.87 -16.69
C ASP A 546 21.28 21.17 -16.35
N GLY A 547 21.13 21.47 -15.05
CA GLY A 547 20.56 22.74 -14.59
C GLY A 547 19.18 23.07 -15.17
N SER A 548 18.35 22.05 -15.41
CA SER A 548 17.06 22.18 -16.11
C SER A 548 15.85 22.21 -15.18
N VAL A 549 15.97 21.75 -13.93
CA VAL A 549 14.86 21.67 -12.97
C VAL A 549 14.95 22.74 -11.87
N ASP A 550 13.81 23.30 -11.47
CA ASP A 550 13.70 24.33 -10.43
C ASP A 550 13.73 23.74 -9.02
N ALA A 551 13.21 22.52 -8.85
CA ALA A 551 13.26 21.82 -7.58
C ALA A 551 13.35 20.30 -7.76
N VAL A 552 14.10 19.66 -6.87
CA VAL A 552 13.97 18.22 -6.60
C VAL A 552 13.06 18.07 -5.40
N VAL A 553 11.97 17.31 -5.50
CA VAL A 553 11.05 17.03 -4.38
C VAL A 553 10.76 15.54 -4.36
N THR A 554 11.31 14.83 -3.37
CA THR A 554 11.36 13.36 -3.41
C THR A 554 11.27 12.68 -2.04
N ASP A 555 11.09 11.37 -2.05
CA ASP A 555 10.97 10.51 -0.86
C ASP A 555 11.81 9.23 -1.04
N PRO A 556 13.10 9.25 -0.68
CA PRO A 556 13.99 8.11 -0.90
C PRO A 556 13.59 6.88 -0.06
N PRO A 557 14.01 5.67 -0.48
CA PRO A 557 13.74 4.43 0.26
C PRO A 557 14.37 4.42 1.67
N TYR A 558 13.65 3.83 2.62
CA TYR A 558 13.97 3.86 4.04
C TYR A 558 14.84 2.69 4.50
N PHE A 559 16.07 2.62 3.99
CA PHE A 559 17.08 1.66 4.45
C PHE A 559 16.58 0.20 4.44
N ASN A 560 16.25 -0.41 5.58
CA ASN A 560 15.75 -1.78 5.70
C ASN A 560 14.28 -1.89 6.16
N ASN A 561 13.52 -0.79 6.14
CA ASN A 561 12.14 -0.76 6.66
C ASN A 561 11.15 -1.52 5.77
N VAL A 562 11.26 -1.39 4.45
CA VAL A 562 10.34 -2.01 3.47
C VAL A 562 11.14 -2.43 2.23
N MET A 563 10.91 -3.65 1.76
CA MET A 563 11.45 -4.15 0.49
C MET A 563 10.36 -3.99 -0.59
N TYR A 564 10.33 -2.85 -1.27
CA TYR A 564 9.20 -2.49 -2.13
C TYR A 564 9.10 -3.42 -3.34
N SER A 565 10.23 -3.74 -3.97
CA SER A 565 10.25 -4.57 -5.17
C SER A 565 9.79 -6.01 -4.88
N GLU A 566 10.25 -6.61 -3.78
CA GLU A 566 9.80 -7.96 -3.37
C GLU A 566 8.29 -8.05 -3.16
N LEU A 567 7.68 -6.98 -2.63
CA LEU A 567 6.23 -6.94 -2.42
C LEU A 567 5.48 -6.64 -3.73
N ALA A 568 6.03 -5.78 -4.57
CA ALA A 568 5.48 -5.41 -5.88
C ALA A 568 5.50 -6.57 -6.88
N ASP A 569 6.44 -7.51 -6.75
CA ASP A 569 6.58 -8.67 -7.64
C ASP A 569 5.30 -9.53 -7.71
N PHE A 570 4.51 -9.57 -6.63
CA PHE A 570 3.18 -10.20 -6.64
C PHE A 570 2.25 -9.62 -7.71
N TYR A 571 2.26 -8.31 -7.88
CA TYR A 571 1.48 -7.62 -8.91
C TYR A 571 2.19 -7.70 -10.27
N TYR A 572 3.50 -7.53 -10.29
CA TYR A 572 4.32 -7.60 -11.52
C TYR A 572 4.10 -8.92 -12.26
N ALA A 573 4.08 -10.05 -11.54
CA ALA A 573 3.88 -11.38 -12.10
C ALA A 573 2.60 -11.50 -12.95
N TRP A 574 1.55 -10.77 -12.60
CA TRP A 574 0.30 -10.71 -13.36
C TRP A 574 0.29 -9.57 -14.39
N LEU A 575 0.72 -8.37 -14.01
CA LEU A 575 0.74 -7.20 -14.89
C LEU A 575 1.62 -7.42 -16.13
N ARG A 576 2.76 -8.13 -15.98
CA ARG A 576 3.65 -8.43 -17.11
C ARG A 576 2.95 -9.15 -18.25
N LEU A 577 2.00 -10.03 -17.93
CA LEU A 577 1.26 -10.81 -18.92
C LEU A 577 0.47 -9.92 -19.88
N GLY A 578 -0.10 -8.82 -19.36
CA GLY A 578 -0.86 -7.84 -20.16
C GLY A 578 -0.02 -6.70 -20.73
N LEU A 579 1.19 -6.45 -20.22
CA LEU A 579 1.97 -5.25 -20.52
C LEU A 579 3.27 -5.50 -21.30
N ARG A 580 3.86 -6.70 -21.23
CA ARG A 580 5.19 -7.01 -21.81
C ARG A 580 5.31 -6.81 -23.31
N ALA A 581 4.20 -6.94 -24.04
CA ALA A 581 4.17 -6.72 -25.48
C ALA A 581 4.39 -5.24 -25.83
N ARG A 582 3.88 -4.33 -24.99
CA ARG A 582 3.90 -2.88 -25.21
C ARG A 582 5.04 -2.18 -24.48
N TYR A 583 5.36 -2.64 -23.27
CA TYR A 583 6.27 -1.95 -22.37
C TYR A 583 7.50 -2.83 -22.07
N PRO A 584 8.70 -2.46 -22.55
CA PRO A 584 9.91 -3.27 -22.40
C PRO A 584 10.24 -3.65 -20.95
N ASN A 585 9.95 -2.76 -20.00
CA ASN A 585 10.14 -2.96 -18.57
C ASN A 585 9.25 -4.06 -17.94
N PHE A 586 8.28 -4.59 -18.68
CA PHE A 586 7.49 -5.75 -18.27
C PHE A 586 7.93 -7.06 -18.95
N ARG A 587 9.02 -7.07 -19.73
CA ARG A 587 9.46 -8.27 -20.46
C ARG A 587 10.17 -9.30 -19.60
N GLU A 588 10.91 -8.84 -18.60
CA GLU A 588 11.67 -9.70 -17.68
C GLU A 588 10.76 -10.63 -16.85
N SER A 589 11.36 -11.66 -16.26
CA SER A 589 10.66 -12.63 -15.40
C SER A 589 10.34 -12.07 -14.00
N ASP A 590 11.12 -11.10 -13.55
CA ASP A 590 11.15 -10.58 -12.20
C ASP A 590 11.38 -9.07 -12.21
N GLY A 591 10.97 -8.40 -11.13
CA GLY A 591 11.21 -6.98 -10.96
C GLY A 591 12.70 -6.67 -10.71
N PRO A 592 13.09 -5.39 -10.78
CA PRO A 592 14.48 -4.94 -10.69
C PRO A 592 15.03 -4.92 -9.24
N ASN A 593 14.84 -6.02 -8.50
CA ASN A 593 15.23 -6.16 -7.09
C ASN A 593 16.71 -5.82 -6.82
N ILE A 594 17.59 -6.12 -7.78
CA ILE A 594 19.05 -5.96 -7.65
C ILE A 594 19.48 -4.47 -7.61
N ALA A 595 18.80 -3.57 -8.31
CA ALA A 595 19.19 -2.16 -8.39
C ALA A 595 18.55 -1.28 -7.29
N GLU A 596 17.61 -1.82 -6.49
CA GLU A 596 16.90 -1.05 -5.46
C GLU A 596 17.84 -0.53 -4.36
N VAL A 597 17.77 0.76 -4.01
CA VAL A 597 18.63 1.40 -2.99
C VAL A 597 18.10 1.08 -1.58
N ILE A 598 18.35 -0.13 -1.09
CA ILE A 598 17.88 -0.65 0.21
C ILE A 598 18.96 -1.47 0.91
N VAL A 599 18.81 -1.70 2.22
CA VAL A 599 19.59 -2.69 2.96
C VAL A 599 18.77 -3.97 3.11
N ASN A 600 19.26 -5.05 2.52
CA ASN A 600 18.57 -6.34 2.51
C ASN A 600 19.58 -7.48 2.62
N LYS A 601 19.66 -8.06 3.83
CA LYS A 601 20.58 -9.16 4.13
C LYS A 601 20.31 -10.42 3.29
N ASP A 602 19.04 -10.70 2.99
CA ASP A 602 18.64 -11.87 2.19
C ASP A 602 19.07 -11.70 0.71
N GLN A 603 19.30 -10.46 0.24
CA GLN A 603 19.85 -10.15 -1.08
C GLN A 603 21.35 -9.81 -1.06
N GLY A 604 22.02 -9.89 0.09
CA GLY A 604 23.44 -9.53 0.23
C GLY A 604 23.74 -8.02 0.15
N LYS A 605 22.72 -7.16 0.31
CA LYS A 605 22.86 -5.68 0.27
C LYS A 605 23.11 -5.10 1.65
N GLY A 606 24.25 -4.44 1.81
CA GLY A 606 24.68 -3.80 3.06
C GLY A 606 24.50 -2.28 3.08
N GLU A 607 24.89 -1.68 4.19
CA GLU A 607 24.87 -0.21 4.38
C GLU A 607 25.71 0.54 3.33
N GLN A 608 26.84 -0.04 2.89
CA GLN A 608 27.69 0.55 1.85
C GLN A 608 27.03 0.58 0.47
N ASP A 609 26.23 -0.45 0.13
CA ASP A 609 25.48 -0.46 -1.14
C ASP A 609 24.39 0.62 -1.13
N TYR A 610 23.70 0.76 0.00
CA TYR A 610 22.71 1.82 0.22
C TYR A 610 23.34 3.21 0.10
N LEU A 611 24.46 3.45 0.81
CA LEU A 611 25.18 4.72 0.76
C LEU A 611 25.66 5.06 -0.65
N ARG A 612 26.28 4.12 -1.37
CA ARG A 612 26.75 4.34 -2.74
C ARG A 612 25.59 4.62 -3.69
N GLY A 613 24.52 3.81 -3.63
CA GLY A 613 23.33 3.98 -4.47
C GLY A 613 22.67 5.34 -4.26
N LEU A 614 22.42 5.71 -3.00
CA LEU A 614 21.77 6.99 -2.67
C LEU A 614 22.66 8.18 -3.04
N THR A 615 23.97 8.09 -2.81
CA THR A 615 24.95 9.12 -3.24
C THR A 615 24.86 9.35 -4.75
N ASN A 616 24.84 8.29 -5.55
CA ASN A 616 24.81 8.40 -7.01
C ASN A 616 23.51 9.04 -7.50
N VAL A 617 22.36 8.65 -6.95
CA VAL A 617 21.07 9.27 -7.30
C VAL A 617 21.02 10.75 -6.89
N PHE A 618 21.51 11.09 -5.70
CA PHE A 618 21.54 12.49 -5.25
C PHE A 618 22.51 13.34 -6.08
N ALA A 619 23.65 12.79 -6.49
CA ALA A 619 24.60 13.46 -7.38
C ALA A 619 23.98 13.70 -8.77
N GLU A 620 23.27 12.70 -9.31
CA GLU A 620 22.58 12.84 -10.59
C GLU A 620 21.43 13.84 -10.52
N ALA A 621 20.60 13.79 -9.47
CA ALA A 621 19.55 14.78 -9.25
C ALA A 621 20.12 16.20 -9.09
N ARG A 622 21.26 16.36 -8.40
CA ARG A 622 21.99 17.63 -8.31
C ARG A 622 22.45 18.14 -9.68
N ARG A 623 22.97 17.28 -10.57
CA ARG A 623 23.39 17.68 -11.93
C ARG A 623 22.25 18.37 -12.67
N THR A 624 21.03 17.85 -12.52
CA THR A 624 19.85 18.41 -13.19
C THR A 624 19.32 19.70 -12.54
N LEU A 625 19.69 19.99 -11.29
CA LEU A 625 19.15 21.11 -10.52
C LEU A 625 19.78 22.43 -10.96
N LYS A 626 18.95 23.47 -11.16
CA LYS A 626 19.41 24.83 -11.43
C LYS A 626 20.34 25.35 -10.31
N PRO A 627 21.24 26.30 -10.59
CA PRO A 627 22.12 26.88 -9.57
C PRO A 627 21.38 27.47 -8.36
N ASP A 628 20.20 28.06 -8.59
CA ASP A 628 19.28 28.60 -7.60
C ASP A 628 18.12 27.65 -7.26
N GLY A 629 18.18 26.40 -7.71
CA GLY A 629 17.18 25.37 -7.45
C GLY A 629 17.29 24.77 -6.04
N ILE A 630 16.18 24.26 -5.54
CA ILE A 630 16.08 23.69 -4.19
C ILE A 630 15.95 22.17 -4.23
N PHE A 631 16.65 21.46 -3.34
CA PHE A 631 16.52 20.02 -3.20
C PHE A 631 15.81 19.72 -1.89
N VAL A 632 14.64 19.10 -1.94
CA VAL A 632 13.84 18.75 -0.77
C VAL A 632 13.53 17.26 -0.76
N PHE A 633 13.73 16.62 0.39
CA PHE A 633 13.28 15.24 0.58
C PHE A 633 12.77 14.98 1.99
N THR A 634 11.91 13.96 2.14
CA THR A 634 11.46 13.48 3.44
C THR A 634 12.28 12.26 3.88
N PHE A 635 12.64 12.19 5.16
CA PHE A 635 13.36 11.04 5.70
C PHE A 635 13.20 10.89 7.22
N HIS A 636 13.03 9.65 7.67
CA HIS A 636 13.03 9.28 9.07
C HIS A 636 13.50 7.83 9.25
N HIS A 637 14.24 7.53 10.30
CA HIS A 637 14.60 6.16 10.64
C HIS A 637 14.80 6.00 12.16
N GLN A 638 14.65 4.79 12.68
CA GLN A 638 14.89 4.48 14.10
C GLN A 638 16.36 4.19 14.42
N ASP A 639 17.19 4.01 13.39
CA ASP A 639 18.58 3.58 13.49
C ASP A 639 19.52 4.71 13.09
N ASP A 640 20.59 4.92 13.86
CA ASP A 640 21.61 5.93 13.60
C ASP A 640 22.40 5.57 12.33
N SER A 641 22.63 4.29 12.07
CA SER A 641 23.34 3.87 10.85
C SER A 641 22.63 4.39 9.60
N ALA A 642 21.30 4.33 9.57
CA ALA A 642 20.51 4.86 8.47
C ALA A 642 20.62 6.40 8.35
N TRP A 643 20.56 7.13 9.48
CA TRP A 643 20.75 8.60 9.48
C TRP A 643 22.17 8.99 9.04
N GLY A 644 23.18 8.24 9.48
CA GLY A 644 24.58 8.46 9.13
C GLY A 644 24.84 8.18 7.65
N ALA A 645 24.33 7.06 7.13
CA ALA A 645 24.44 6.72 5.71
C ALA A 645 23.72 7.76 4.82
N MET A 646 22.54 8.22 5.24
CA MET A 646 21.80 9.28 4.54
C MET A 646 22.59 10.60 4.53
N LEU A 647 23.06 11.07 5.70
CA LEU A 647 23.85 12.31 5.81
C LEU A 647 25.12 12.23 4.97
N GLN A 648 25.85 11.12 5.06
CA GLN A 648 27.06 10.92 4.27
C GLN A 648 26.75 10.91 2.76
N SER A 649 25.60 10.38 2.34
CA SER A 649 25.17 10.41 0.94
C SER A 649 24.90 11.84 0.46
N VAL A 650 24.23 12.67 1.28
CA VAL A 650 24.03 14.10 1.00
C VAL A 650 25.38 14.81 0.82
N LEU A 651 26.30 14.61 1.77
CA LEU A 651 27.63 15.24 1.74
C LEU A 651 28.48 14.77 0.55
N ASN A 652 28.45 13.48 0.22
CA ASN A 652 29.18 12.90 -0.90
C ASN A 652 28.63 13.35 -2.26
N ALA A 653 27.31 13.57 -2.36
CA ALA A 653 26.68 14.24 -3.49
C ALA A 653 26.96 15.75 -3.54
N SER A 654 27.89 16.23 -2.69
CA SER A 654 28.28 17.63 -2.53
C SER A 654 27.14 18.55 -2.06
N LEU A 655 26.05 18.02 -1.51
CA LEU A 655 24.94 18.80 -0.96
C LEU A 655 25.17 19.09 0.53
N TYR A 656 24.44 20.04 1.09
CA TYR A 656 24.33 20.26 2.53
C TYR A 656 22.89 20.66 2.89
N ILE A 657 22.51 20.45 4.15
CA ILE A 657 21.14 20.70 4.63
C ILE A 657 21.05 22.15 5.10
N THR A 658 20.19 22.95 4.45
CA THR A 658 19.93 24.34 4.82
C THR A 658 18.87 24.48 5.90
N ALA A 659 17.85 23.61 5.89
CA ALA A 659 16.80 23.57 6.89
C ALA A 659 16.25 22.15 7.12
N ALA A 660 15.72 21.90 8.32
CA ALA A 660 15.09 20.63 8.68
C ALA A 660 13.80 20.88 9.49
N TYR A 661 12.66 20.38 8.99
CA TYR A 661 11.36 20.60 9.62
C TYR A 661 10.69 19.28 10.04
N PRO A 662 10.44 19.05 11.34
CA PRO A 662 9.69 17.90 11.80
C PRO A 662 8.19 18.09 11.51
N VAL A 663 7.58 17.13 10.83
CA VAL A 663 6.16 17.16 10.44
C VAL A 663 5.48 15.82 10.71
N LEU A 664 4.17 15.84 10.99
CA LEU A 664 3.39 14.62 11.01
C LEU A 664 3.24 14.09 9.58
N ALA A 665 3.74 12.88 9.28
CA ALA A 665 3.84 12.43 7.88
C ALA A 665 3.66 10.91 7.65
N GLU A 666 3.51 10.09 8.69
CA GLU A 666 3.20 8.66 8.54
C GLU A 666 1.70 8.37 8.58
N MET A 667 1.16 7.51 7.71
CA MET A 667 -0.24 7.03 7.80
C MET A 667 -0.46 6.18 9.07
N SER A 668 -1.51 6.46 9.87
CA SER A 668 -1.76 5.76 11.15
C SER A 668 -2.22 4.30 10.99
N THR A 669 -2.28 3.78 9.76
CA THR A 669 -2.70 2.41 9.44
C THR A 669 -1.54 1.44 9.23
N ALA A 670 -0.29 1.88 9.33
CA ALA A 670 0.82 0.94 9.48
C ALA A 670 0.57 0.13 10.77
N VAL A 671 0.29 -1.16 10.63
CA VAL A 671 0.15 -2.04 11.79
C VAL A 671 1.48 -2.01 12.52
N PRO A 672 1.53 -1.69 13.83
CA PRO A 672 2.77 -1.72 14.57
C PRO A 672 3.44 -3.07 14.36
N ILE A 673 4.69 -3.06 13.91
CA ILE A 673 5.53 -4.25 14.00
C ILE A 673 5.54 -4.61 15.48
N LEU A 674 5.11 -5.82 15.83
CA LEU A 674 4.95 -6.28 17.21
C LEU A 674 6.23 -5.96 17.99
N GLY A 675 6.13 -5.03 18.96
CA GLY A 675 7.24 -4.63 19.85
C GLY A 675 8.06 -3.40 19.46
N LYS A 676 7.73 -2.66 18.39
CA LYS A 676 8.40 -1.37 18.05
C LYS A 676 7.41 -0.21 18.06
N ALA A 677 7.68 0.84 18.85
CA ALA A 677 6.99 2.12 18.74
C ALA A 677 7.49 2.83 17.47
N ASN A 678 6.60 3.25 16.58
CA ASN A 678 6.96 4.04 15.39
C ASN A 678 6.85 5.54 15.69
N PRO A 679 7.85 6.35 15.32
CA PRO A 679 7.71 7.81 15.38
C PRO A 679 6.53 8.23 14.50
N GLN A 680 5.81 9.27 14.93
CA GLN A 680 4.73 9.88 14.16
C GLN A 680 5.26 11.00 13.25
N CYS A 681 6.47 11.49 13.54
CA CYS A 681 7.13 12.54 12.78
C CYS A 681 8.05 12.00 11.68
N ASP A 682 8.00 12.65 10.53
CA ASP A 682 9.03 12.60 9.49
C ASP A 682 9.76 13.96 9.47
N VAL A 683 10.92 14.05 8.82
CA VAL A 683 11.67 15.31 8.67
C VAL A 683 11.69 15.72 7.21
N VAL A 684 11.20 16.92 6.91
CA VAL A 684 11.45 17.58 5.62
C VAL A 684 12.85 18.17 5.68
N LEU A 685 13.76 17.63 4.87
CA LEU A 685 15.14 18.07 4.74
C LEU A 685 15.29 18.91 3.47
N VAL A 686 15.77 20.13 3.65
CA VAL A 686 16.00 21.10 2.57
C VAL A 686 17.49 21.21 2.34
N CYS A 687 17.92 21.11 1.09
CA CYS A 687 19.31 21.03 0.71
C CYS A 687 19.65 21.99 -0.43
N ARG A 688 20.93 22.40 -0.45
CA ARG A 688 21.55 23.20 -1.52
C ARG A 688 22.90 22.59 -1.92
N PRO A 689 23.43 22.92 -3.12
CA PRO A 689 24.82 22.68 -3.45
C PRO A 689 25.78 23.29 -2.43
N ARG A 690 26.70 22.50 -1.90
CA ARG A 690 27.64 22.92 -0.84
C ARG A 690 28.62 23.99 -1.33
N PRO A 691 28.85 25.05 -0.54
CA PRO A 691 29.89 26.04 -0.83
C PRO A 691 31.30 25.46 -0.63
N PRO A 692 32.32 26.04 -1.27
CA PRO A 692 33.67 25.46 -1.34
C PRO A 692 34.46 25.44 -0.01
N SER A 693 34.10 26.25 0.99
CA SER A 693 34.78 26.24 2.30
C SER A 693 33.77 26.52 3.43
N PRO A 694 33.49 25.55 4.30
CA PRO A 694 32.70 25.78 5.51
C PRO A 694 33.54 26.46 6.61
N ASP A 695 32.89 27.27 7.44
CA ASP A 695 33.53 27.86 8.62
C ASP A 695 33.69 26.84 9.75
N ASN A 696 34.75 26.99 10.55
CA ASN A 696 34.95 26.18 11.75
C ASN A 696 33.91 26.54 12.82
N ILE A 697 33.35 25.53 13.49
CA ILE A 697 32.41 25.74 14.60
C ILE A 697 32.67 24.78 15.78
N PRO A 698 32.59 25.25 17.04
CA PRO A 698 32.61 24.37 18.20
C PRO A 698 31.32 23.55 18.32
N TRP A 699 31.44 22.27 18.67
CA TRP A 699 30.33 21.35 18.91
C TRP A 699 29.29 21.91 19.89
N GLU A 700 29.74 22.62 20.92
CA GLU A 700 28.91 23.20 21.97
C GLU A 700 27.89 24.19 21.40
N THR A 701 28.23 24.86 20.30
CA THR A 701 27.32 25.76 19.58
C THR A 701 26.18 24.98 18.93
N ILE A 702 26.49 23.85 18.30
CA ILE A 702 25.49 22.95 17.70
C ILE A 702 24.60 22.36 18.79
N GLU A 703 25.20 21.82 19.84
CA GLU A 703 24.49 21.24 20.98
C GLU A 703 23.50 22.22 21.59
N HIS A 704 23.94 23.46 21.87
CA HIS A 704 23.08 24.48 22.45
C HIS A 704 21.88 24.80 21.55
N ARG A 705 22.07 24.89 20.23
CA ARG A 705 20.98 25.17 19.27
C ARG A 705 20.02 24.00 19.14
N VAL A 706 20.50 22.75 19.16
CA VAL A 706 19.64 21.55 19.17
C VAL A 706 18.74 21.53 20.41
N ILE A 707 19.28 21.87 21.58
CA ILE A 707 18.51 21.93 22.84
C ILE A 707 17.40 22.98 22.76
N ILE A 708 17.70 24.18 22.23
CA ILE A 708 16.70 25.24 22.03
C ILE A 708 15.60 24.76 21.08
N THR A 709 15.95 24.22 19.92
CA THR A 709 14.97 23.74 18.94
C THR A 709 14.09 22.62 19.50
N LEU A 710 14.62 21.75 20.37
CA LEU A 710 13.79 20.75 21.06
C LEU A 710 12.73 21.38 21.96
N GLN A 711 13.10 22.39 22.74
CA GLN A 711 12.18 23.11 23.61
C GLN A 711 11.09 23.83 22.80
N GLU A 712 11.49 24.52 21.72
CA GLU A 712 10.57 25.20 20.80
C GLU A 712 9.63 24.20 20.12
N SER A 713 10.14 23.07 19.62
CA SER A 713 9.34 22.04 18.96
C SER A 713 8.31 21.43 19.90
N VAL A 714 8.66 21.16 21.17
CA VAL A 714 7.69 20.71 22.17
C VAL A 714 6.57 21.72 22.35
N GLN A 715 6.87 23.02 22.41
CA GLN A 715 5.86 24.07 22.54
C GLN A 715 4.99 24.18 21.27
N ILE A 716 5.60 24.16 20.08
CA ILE A 716 4.92 24.23 18.78
C ILE A 716 3.94 23.08 18.61
N PHE A 717 4.39 21.85 18.85
CA PHE A 717 3.53 20.67 18.74
C PHE A 717 2.44 20.67 19.81
N SER A 718 2.75 21.08 21.05
CA SER A 718 1.75 21.19 22.13
C SER A 718 0.66 22.21 21.80
N LYS A 719 1.02 23.37 21.24
CA LYS A 719 0.05 24.36 20.73
C LYS A 719 -0.85 23.80 19.63
N GLY A 720 -0.32 22.88 18.82
CA GLY A 720 -1.08 22.13 17.83
C GLY A 720 -1.92 20.98 18.39
N GLY A 721 -1.88 20.72 19.71
CA GLY A 721 -2.58 19.62 20.38
C GLY A 721 -1.86 18.27 20.30
N TYR A 722 -0.54 18.26 20.06
CA TYR A 722 0.27 17.05 19.93
C TYR A 722 1.35 16.96 21.00
N VAL A 723 1.47 15.76 21.59
CA VAL A 723 2.55 15.43 22.52
C VAL A 723 3.56 14.57 21.76
N LEU A 724 4.79 15.05 21.64
CA LEU A 724 5.89 14.33 21.01
C LEU A 724 6.33 13.15 21.88
N SER A 725 6.47 11.97 21.27
CA SER A 725 7.07 10.81 21.94
C SER A 725 8.60 10.97 22.09
N PRO A 726 9.28 10.15 22.91
CA PRO A 726 10.75 10.14 22.94
C PRO A 726 11.38 9.89 21.57
N GLU A 727 10.76 9.02 20.77
CA GLU A 727 11.17 8.72 19.40
C GLU A 727 10.97 9.94 18.50
N ASP A 728 9.86 10.65 18.63
CA ASP A 728 9.63 11.90 17.89
C ASP A 728 10.66 12.98 18.28
N LEU A 729 10.98 13.13 19.57
CA LEU A 729 12.01 14.07 20.04
C LEU A 729 13.40 13.73 19.48
N LEU A 730 13.72 12.44 19.34
CA LEU A 730 14.95 12.01 18.69
C LEU A 730 14.98 12.41 17.21
N VAL A 731 13.87 12.24 16.50
CA VAL A 731 13.74 12.66 15.09
C VAL A 731 13.92 14.18 14.95
N VAL A 732 13.28 14.97 15.82
CA VAL A 732 13.44 16.44 15.87
C VAL A 732 14.89 16.83 16.13
N ALA A 733 15.53 16.26 17.15
CA ALA A 733 16.91 16.56 17.51
C ALA A 733 17.88 16.20 16.38
N THR A 734 17.66 15.04 15.75
CA THR A 734 18.47 14.55 14.65
C THR A 734 18.33 15.46 13.45
N GLY A 735 17.12 15.81 13.03
CA GLY A 735 16.89 16.77 11.94
C GLY A 735 17.62 18.10 12.15
N LYS A 736 17.48 18.71 13.33
CA LYS A 736 18.17 19.97 13.64
C LYS A 736 19.69 19.81 13.72
N GLY A 737 20.15 18.71 14.31
CA GLY A 737 21.57 18.38 14.38
C GLY A 737 22.18 18.25 12.99
N LEU A 738 21.50 17.57 12.06
CA LEU A 738 21.93 17.36 10.69
C LEU A 738 22.02 18.68 9.91
N GLU A 739 21.03 19.57 10.08
CA GLU A 739 21.05 20.92 9.50
C GLU A 739 22.32 21.68 9.91
N LEU A 740 22.63 21.72 11.20
CA LEU A 740 23.77 22.48 11.71
C LEU A 740 25.11 21.79 11.41
N TYR A 741 25.16 20.47 11.56
CA TYR A 741 26.38 19.69 11.35
C TYR A 741 26.80 19.67 9.88
N SER A 742 25.86 19.45 8.95
CA SER A 742 26.18 19.37 7.51
C SER A 742 26.69 20.69 6.92
N LYS A 743 26.24 21.83 7.45
CA LYS A 743 26.71 23.18 7.07
C LYS A 743 28.21 23.38 7.33
N HIS A 744 28.72 22.76 8.40
CA HIS A 744 30.09 22.97 8.86
C HIS A 744 30.99 21.75 8.73
N PHE A 745 30.48 20.59 8.28
CA PHE A 745 31.26 19.37 8.08
C PHE A 745 32.48 19.65 7.17
N PRO A 746 33.65 19.02 7.38
CA PRO A 746 34.05 18.24 8.57
C PRO A 746 34.53 19.11 9.74
N HIS A 747 34.52 20.45 9.60
CA HIS A 747 35.08 21.45 10.52
C HIS A 747 34.23 21.73 11.77
N VAL A 748 33.64 20.68 12.34
CA VAL A 748 32.97 20.71 13.65
C VAL A 748 33.93 20.12 14.67
N PHE A 749 34.32 20.91 15.68
CA PHE A 749 35.38 20.52 16.62
C PHE A 749 34.86 20.32 18.05
N ARG A 750 35.40 19.31 18.74
CA ARG A 750 35.18 19.06 20.17
C ARG A 750 36.49 18.55 20.79
N ASP A 751 36.90 19.12 21.93
CA ASP A 751 38.10 18.71 22.66
C ASP A 751 39.39 18.64 21.78
N GLY A 752 39.50 19.52 20.79
CA GLY A 752 40.65 19.60 19.88
C GLY A 752 40.64 18.63 18.69
N GLY A 753 39.58 17.82 18.51
CA GLY A 753 39.41 16.91 17.37
C GLY A 753 38.14 17.20 16.55
N GLU A 754 38.13 16.77 15.29
CA GLU A 754 36.93 16.80 14.44
C GLU A 754 35.89 15.78 14.94
N VAL A 755 34.63 16.21 14.99
CA VAL A 755 33.50 15.34 15.34
C VAL A 755 33.08 14.55 14.11
N THR A 756 33.29 13.23 14.13
CA THR A 756 32.83 12.32 13.07
C THR A 756 31.32 12.12 13.06
N ILE A 757 30.73 11.65 11.96
CA ILE A 757 29.29 11.38 11.86
C ILE A 757 28.78 10.43 12.97
N PRO A 758 29.44 9.29 13.28
CA PRO A 758 29.01 8.43 14.37
C PRO A 758 29.06 9.11 15.75
N GLN A 759 30.10 9.92 16.01
CA GLN A 759 30.20 10.69 17.26
C GLN A 759 29.08 11.73 17.36
N PHE A 760 28.79 12.43 16.26
CA PHE A 760 27.67 13.37 16.16
C PHE A 760 26.32 12.72 16.51
N LEU A 761 25.97 11.61 15.87
CA LEU A 761 24.68 10.92 16.10
C LEU A 761 24.56 10.40 17.53
N SER A 762 25.65 9.82 18.06
CA SER A 762 25.70 9.39 19.46
C SER A 762 25.50 10.55 20.43
N ALA A 763 26.06 11.73 20.14
CA ALA A 763 25.90 12.92 20.96
C ALA A 763 24.47 13.46 20.93
N ILE A 764 23.80 13.46 19.76
CA ILE A 764 22.38 13.83 19.64
C ILE A 764 21.48 12.93 20.48
N ARG A 765 21.67 11.60 20.42
CA ARG A 765 20.92 10.65 21.27
C ARG A 765 21.10 10.95 22.76
N GLN A 766 22.33 11.26 23.16
CA GLN A 766 22.66 11.58 24.55
C GLN A 766 21.96 12.86 25.01
N ILE A 767 21.94 13.91 24.16
CA ILE A 767 21.19 15.15 24.43
C ILE A 767 19.71 14.85 24.70
N VAL A 768 19.06 14.06 23.82
CA VAL A 768 17.64 13.71 23.98
C VAL A 768 17.41 12.95 25.28
N LYS A 769 18.25 11.95 25.58
CA LYS A 769 18.18 11.16 26.81
C LYS A 769 18.29 12.03 28.07
N ASP A 770 19.20 12.99 28.08
CA ASP A 770 19.46 13.85 29.24
C ASP A 770 18.40 14.95 29.43
N LYS A 771 17.82 15.45 28.34
CA LYS A 771 16.77 16.48 28.39
C LYS A 771 15.36 15.92 28.53
N LEU A 772 15.12 14.65 28.18
CA LEU A 772 13.80 14.00 28.23
C LEU A 772 13.07 14.20 29.58
N PRO A 773 13.71 14.04 30.75
CA PRO A 773 13.02 14.24 32.04
C PRO A 773 12.59 15.69 32.28
N LYS A 774 13.32 16.67 31.71
CA LYS A 774 13.03 18.10 31.84
C LYS A 774 11.93 18.54 30.87
N LEU A 775 11.91 17.98 29.67
CA LEU A 775 10.90 18.27 28.62
C LEU A 775 9.51 17.68 28.93
N ARG A 776 9.42 16.68 29.82
CA ARG A 776 8.16 16.05 30.24
C ARG A 776 7.48 16.68 31.45
N LYS A 777 8.11 17.67 32.10
CA LYS A 777 7.43 18.38 33.20
C LYS A 777 6.25 19.16 32.61
N PRO A 778 5.03 19.04 33.15
CA PRO A 778 3.92 19.88 32.70
C PRO A 778 4.36 21.33 32.80
N VAL A 779 4.17 22.07 31.72
CA VAL A 779 4.30 23.53 31.73
C VAL A 779 3.34 23.99 32.82
N LYS A 780 3.87 24.54 33.92
CA LYS A 780 3.02 25.21 34.90
C LYS A 780 2.43 26.42 34.17
N ASP A 781 1.10 26.47 34.14
CA ASP A 781 0.31 27.56 33.56
C ASP A 781 0.76 28.93 34.07
#